data_AF-A2PZA5-F1
#
_entry.id   AF-A2PZA5-F1
#
_cell.length_a   1.000
_cell.length_b   1.000
_cell.length_c   1.000
_cell.angle_alpha   90.00
_cell.angle_beta   90.00
_cell.angle_gamma   90.00
#
_symmetry.space_group_name_H-M   'P 1'
#
loop_
_entity.id
_entity.type
_entity.pdbx_description
1 polymer ?
#
loop_
_entity_poly.entity_id
_entity_poly.type
_entity_poly.pdbx_seq_one_letter_code
_entity_poly.pdbx_strand_id
1 'polypeptide(L)'
;MEFKYSEVVEPSTYYTEGLCEGIDVRKSKFTTLEDRGAIRAHEDWNKHIGPCGEYRGTLGPRFSFISVAVPECIPERLEVISYANEFAFLHDDVTDHVGHDTGEVENDEMMTVFLEAAHTGAIDTSNKVDIRRAGKKRIQSQLFLEMLAIDPECAKTTMKSWARFVEVGSSRQHETRFVELAKYIPYRIMDVGEMFWFGLVTFGLGLHIPDHELELCRELMANAWIAVGLQNDIWSWPKERDAATLHGKDHVVNAIWVLMQEHQTDVDGAMQICRKLIVEYVAKYLEVIEATKNDESISLDLRKYLDAMLYSISGNVVWSLECPRYNPDVSFNKTQLEWMRQGLPSLESCPVLARSPEIDSDESAVSPTADESDSTEDSLGSGSRQDSSLSTGLSLSPVHSNEGKDLQRVDTDHIFFEKAVLEAPYDYIASMPSKGVRDQFIDALNDWLRVPDVKVGKIKDAVRVLHNSSLLLDDFQDNSPLRRGKPSTHNIFGSAQTVNTATYSIIKAIGQIMEFSAGESVQEVMNSIMILFQGQAMDLFWTYNGHVPSEEEYYRMIDQKTGQLFSIATSLLLNAADNEIPRTKIQSCLHRLTRLLGRCFQIRDDYQNLVSADYTKQKGFCEDLDEGKWSLALIHMIHKQRSHMALLNVLSTGRKHGGMTLEQKQFVLDIIEEEKSLDYTRSVMMDLHVQLRAEIGRIEILLDSPNPAMRLLLELLRV
;
A
#
# COMPACT_ATOMS: atom_id res chain seq x y z
N MET A 1 1.66 18.18 25.37
CA MET A 1 0.82 18.32 24.15
C MET A 1 -0.39 19.20 24.47
N GLU A 2 -1.01 19.86 23.48
CA GLU A 2 -2.33 20.51 23.69
C GLU A 2 -3.42 19.44 23.49
N PHE A 3 -4.26 19.19 24.49
CA PHE A 3 -5.25 18.12 24.48
C PHE A 3 -6.59 18.60 23.89
N LYS A 4 -7.08 17.92 22.84
CA LYS A 4 -8.31 18.27 22.12
C LYS A 4 -9.32 17.13 22.11
N TYR A 5 -8.83 15.89 21.96
CA TYR A 5 -9.67 14.72 21.67
C TYR A 5 -9.97 13.84 22.90
N SER A 6 -9.36 14.13 24.05
CA SER A 6 -9.59 13.38 25.30
C SER A 6 -9.93 14.24 26.52
N GLU A 7 -10.41 13.56 27.56
CA GLU A 7 -10.66 14.14 28.89
C GLU A 7 -9.90 13.33 29.96
N VAL A 8 -9.54 14.01 31.05
CA VAL A 8 -8.95 13.36 32.22
C VAL A 8 -10.04 12.56 32.93
N VAL A 9 -9.78 11.29 33.20
CA VAL A 9 -10.67 10.42 33.96
C VAL A 9 -10.50 10.74 35.45
N GLU A 10 -11.62 10.89 36.16
CA GLU A 10 -11.64 11.20 37.59
C GLU A 10 -10.88 10.12 38.41
N PRO A 11 -9.78 10.46 39.11
CA PRO A 11 -8.91 9.50 39.81
C PRO A 11 -9.63 8.60 40.83
N SER A 12 -10.72 9.08 41.44
CA SER A 12 -11.52 8.30 42.39
C SER A 12 -12.33 7.15 41.75
N THR A 13 -12.31 7.04 40.42
CA THR A 13 -13.15 6.09 39.68
C THR A 13 -12.39 4.89 39.11
N TYR A 14 -11.09 4.78 39.28
CA TYR A 14 -10.27 3.66 38.80
C TYR A 14 -9.16 3.30 39.80
N TYR A 15 -8.54 2.14 39.61
CA TYR A 15 -7.37 1.71 40.36
C TYR A 15 -6.12 1.83 39.50
N THR A 16 -5.01 2.26 40.10
CA THR A 16 -3.68 2.29 39.45
C THR A 16 -2.70 1.30 40.04
N GLU A 17 -3.01 0.75 41.22
CA GLU A 17 -2.09 -0.04 42.05
C GLU A 17 -0.73 0.65 42.30
N GLY A 18 -0.66 1.98 42.16
CA GLY A 18 0.58 2.77 42.26
C GLY A 18 1.56 2.56 41.09
N LEU A 19 1.12 1.98 39.97
CA LEU A 19 1.98 1.60 38.84
C LEU A 19 2.11 2.65 37.73
N CYS A 20 1.47 3.81 37.89
CA CYS A 20 1.57 4.96 36.96
C CYS A 20 1.50 6.30 37.72
N GLU A 21 2.12 6.36 38.89
CA GLU A 21 2.13 7.56 39.75
C GLU A 21 2.68 8.80 39.01
N GLY A 22 2.03 9.95 39.20
CA GLY A 22 2.39 11.20 38.55
C GLY A 22 1.87 11.36 37.12
N ILE A 23 1.08 10.40 36.61
CA ILE A 23 0.52 10.44 35.25
C ILE A 23 -1.02 10.39 35.32
N ASP A 24 -1.68 11.38 34.70
CA ASP A 24 -3.13 11.35 34.55
C ASP A 24 -3.57 10.18 33.65
N VAL A 25 -4.72 9.59 33.96
CA VAL A 25 -5.43 8.71 33.02
C VAL A 25 -6.33 9.57 32.16
N ARG A 26 -6.12 9.55 30.84
CA ARG A 26 -6.97 10.23 29.86
C ARG A 26 -7.73 9.21 29.02
N LYS A 27 -8.94 9.57 28.58
CA LYS A 27 -9.76 8.74 27.70
C LYS A 27 -10.24 9.56 26.50
N SER A 28 -10.12 8.99 25.30
CA SER A 28 -10.67 9.56 24.07
C SER A 28 -12.18 9.77 24.19
N LYS A 29 -12.65 10.93 23.72
CA LYS A 29 -14.07 11.27 23.61
C LYS A 29 -14.79 10.41 22.56
N PHE A 30 -14.04 9.72 21.70
CA PHE A 30 -14.53 8.98 20.54
C PHE A 30 -14.36 7.46 20.67
N THR A 31 -14.38 6.95 21.91
CA THR A 31 -14.12 5.53 22.23
C THR A 31 -14.94 4.51 21.43
N THR A 32 -16.13 4.88 20.96
CA THR A 32 -16.98 4.02 20.11
C THR A 32 -16.40 3.78 18.71
N LEU A 33 -15.48 4.63 18.22
CA LEU A 33 -14.75 4.37 16.98
C LEU A 33 -13.74 3.22 17.14
N GLU A 34 -13.17 3.06 18.34
CA GLU A 34 -12.34 1.88 18.63
C GLU A 34 -13.16 0.60 18.64
N ASP A 35 -14.34 0.63 19.28
CA ASP A 35 -15.29 -0.49 19.25
C ASP A 35 -15.61 -0.92 17.81
N ARG A 36 -15.88 0.04 16.92
CA ARG A 36 -16.16 -0.23 15.50
C ARG A 36 -14.95 -0.85 14.80
N GLY A 37 -13.77 -0.25 14.92
CA GLY A 37 -12.55 -0.70 14.25
C GLY A 37 -12.15 -2.11 14.66
N ALA A 38 -12.19 -2.41 15.96
CA ALA A 38 -11.86 -3.72 16.49
C ALA A 38 -12.89 -4.79 16.06
N ILE A 39 -14.20 -4.51 16.15
CA ILE A 39 -15.24 -5.46 15.74
C ILE A 39 -15.19 -5.71 14.24
N ARG A 40 -14.87 -4.69 13.43
CA ARG A 40 -14.65 -4.87 11.98
C ARG A 40 -13.48 -5.84 11.72
N ALA A 41 -12.41 -5.76 12.50
CA ALA A 41 -11.31 -6.72 12.41
C ALA A 41 -11.76 -8.15 12.75
N HIS A 42 -12.70 -8.33 13.70
CA HIS A 42 -13.29 -9.64 14.01
C HIS A 42 -14.08 -10.18 12.82
N GLU A 43 -14.92 -9.36 12.21
CA GLU A 43 -15.73 -9.73 11.03
C GLU A 43 -14.85 -10.12 9.84
N ASP A 44 -13.84 -9.30 9.52
CA ASP A 44 -12.91 -9.56 8.43
C ASP A 44 -12.08 -10.82 8.69
N TRP A 45 -11.59 -11.02 9.92
CA TRP A 45 -10.88 -12.24 10.31
C TRP A 45 -11.78 -13.49 10.16
N ASN A 46 -13.02 -13.42 10.66
CA ASN A 46 -14.02 -14.48 10.57
C ASN A 46 -14.34 -14.84 9.11
N LYS A 47 -14.39 -13.84 8.24
CA LYS A 47 -14.69 -13.99 6.81
C LYS A 47 -13.52 -14.54 6.00
N HIS A 48 -12.30 -14.10 6.29
CA HIS A 48 -11.15 -14.34 5.42
C HIS A 48 -10.15 -15.37 5.94
N ILE A 49 -10.06 -15.62 7.25
CA ILE A 49 -9.03 -16.48 7.84
C ILE A 49 -9.65 -17.69 8.55
N GLY A 50 -10.56 -17.46 9.50
CA GLY A 50 -11.15 -18.51 10.31
C GLY A 50 -12.00 -17.96 11.45
N PRO A 51 -12.68 -18.82 12.22
CA PRO A 51 -13.68 -18.39 13.19
C PRO A 51 -13.13 -17.34 14.17
N CYS A 52 -13.79 -16.19 14.26
CA CYS A 52 -13.51 -15.14 15.24
C CYS A 52 -14.83 -14.52 15.69
N GLY A 53 -15.10 -14.55 16.99
CA GLY A 53 -16.33 -14.02 17.57
C GLY A 53 -16.13 -13.73 19.06
N GLU A 54 -16.62 -12.57 19.49
CA GLU A 54 -16.43 -12.03 20.85
C GLU A 54 -14.96 -12.10 21.31
N TYR A 55 -14.02 -11.80 20.39
CA TYR A 55 -12.59 -11.89 20.66
C TYR A 55 -12.14 -10.86 21.70
N ARG A 56 -11.22 -11.28 22.58
CA ARG A 56 -10.75 -10.52 23.75
C ARG A 56 -9.35 -9.94 23.48
N GLY A 57 -9.32 -8.92 22.63
CA GLY A 57 -8.13 -8.13 22.30
C GLY A 57 -8.12 -6.77 23.02
N THR A 58 -8.11 -5.70 22.24
CA THR A 58 -8.02 -4.27 22.63
C THR A 58 -9.23 -3.79 23.43
N LEU A 59 -10.40 -4.36 23.19
CA LEU A 59 -11.65 -3.86 23.75
C LEU A 59 -11.77 -4.16 25.24
N GLY A 60 -12.21 -3.15 26.00
CA GLY A 60 -12.66 -3.30 27.37
C GLY A 60 -14.06 -2.71 27.53
N PRO A 61 -14.85 -3.15 28.53
CA PRO A 61 -16.21 -2.64 28.72
C PRO A 61 -16.25 -1.16 29.04
N ARG A 62 -15.21 -0.64 29.71
CA ARG A 62 -15.08 0.75 30.16
C ARG A 62 -13.85 1.42 29.58
N PHE A 63 -12.70 0.75 29.62
CA PHE A 63 -11.43 1.24 29.07
C PHE A 63 -11.02 0.30 27.94
N SER A 64 -11.17 0.72 26.70
CA SER A 64 -10.56 0.06 25.53
C SER A 64 -9.15 0.63 25.32
N PHE A 65 -8.20 -0.20 24.90
CA PHE A 65 -6.77 0.08 25.02
C PHE A 65 -6.36 1.35 24.27
N ILE A 66 -6.69 1.50 22.98
CA ILE A 66 -6.26 2.67 22.20
C ILE A 66 -6.90 3.94 22.76
N SER A 67 -8.15 3.88 23.19
CA SER A 67 -8.89 5.00 23.77
C SER A 67 -8.24 5.55 25.04
N VAL A 68 -7.47 4.75 25.78
CA VAL A 68 -6.79 5.20 27.00
C VAL A 68 -5.27 5.32 26.87
N ALA A 69 -4.65 4.52 26.00
CA ALA A 69 -3.21 4.52 25.77
C ALA A 69 -2.77 5.55 24.70
N VAL A 70 -3.68 5.89 23.78
CA VAL A 70 -3.50 6.92 22.74
C VAL A 70 -4.70 7.88 22.77
N PRO A 71 -4.94 8.56 23.90
CA PRO A 71 -6.19 9.29 24.12
C PRO A 71 -6.36 10.48 23.16
N GLU A 72 -5.26 11.05 22.67
CA GLU A 72 -5.24 12.14 21.68
C GLU A 72 -5.12 11.65 20.21
N CYS A 73 -5.48 10.39 19.93
CA CYS A 73 -5.61 9.93 18.56
C CYS A 73 -6.59 10.81 17.77
N ILE A 74 -6.19 11.21 16.57
CA ILE A 74 -7.04 11.96 15.64
C ILE A 74 -8.32 11.13 15.37
N PRO A 75 -9.53 11.68 15.53
CA PRO A 75 -10.78 10.92 15.45
C PRO A 75 -10.94 10.15 14.14
N GLU A 76 -10.56 10.76 13.02
CA GLU A 76 -10.63 10.14 11.67
C GLU A 76 -9.65 8.99 11.49
N ARG A 77 -8.64 8.86 12.37
CA ARG A 77 -7.63 7.78 12.37
C ARG A 77 -7.94 6.70 13.41
N LEU A 78 -8.87 6.94 14.33
CA LEU A 78 -9.08 6.07 15.49
C LEU A 78 -9.63 4.69 15.10
N GLU A 79 -10.54 4.61 14.13
CA GLU A 79 -11.10 3.33 13.66
C GLU A 79 -10.01 2.45 13.01
N VAL A 80 -9.19 3.01 12.12
CA VAL A 80 -8.12 2.26 11.42
C VAL A 80 -6.98 1.85 12.36
N ILE A 81 -6.61 2.69 13.32
CA ILE A 81 -5.62 2.36 14.37
C ILE A 81 -6.13 1.22 15.25
N SER A 82 -7.41 1.26 15.61
CA SER A 82 -8.03 0.22 16.44
C SER A 82 -8.15 -1.11 15.70
N TYR A 83 -8.47 -1.06 14.40
CA TYR A 83 -8.45 -2.23 13.52
C TYR A 83 -7.05 -2.85 13.46
N ALA A 84 -6.01 -2.04 13.25
CA ALA A 84 -4.63 -2.50 13.20
C ALA A 84 -4.17 -3.13 14.52
N ASN A 85 -4.53 -2.52 15.65
CA ASN A 85 -4.20 -3.02 16.98
C ASN A 85 -4.90 -4.34 17.29
N GLU A 86 -6.17 -4.47 16.92
CA GLU A 86 -6.92 -5.72 17.10
C GLU A 86 -6.38 -6.84 16.21
N PHE A 87 -5.98 -6.51 14.98
CA PHE A 87 -5.30 -7.45 14.10
C PHE A 87 -3.94 -7.90 14.68
N ALA A 88 -3.20 -7.00 15.34
CA ALA A 88 -1.95 -7.34 16.02
C ALA A 88 -2.18 -8.34 17.17
N PHE A 89 -3.21 -8.14 18.00
CA PHE A 89 -3.59 -9.10 19.04
C PHE A 89 -4.00 -10.47 18.46
N LEU A 90 -4.81 -10.48 17.40
CA LEU A 90 -5.20 -11.71 16.71
C LEU A 90 -3.98 -12.44 16.13
N HIS A 91 -3.03 -11.69 15.57
CA HIS A 91 -1.80 -12.24 15.02
C HIS A 91 -0.90 -12.85 16.09
N ASP A 92 -0.72 -12.14 17.20
CA ASP A 92 0.03 -12.57 18.39
C ASP A 92 -0.49 -13.91 18.91
N ASP A 93 -1.79 -13.99 19.20
CA ASP A 93 -2.41 -15.21 19.70
C ASP A 93 -2.31 -16.37 18.68
N VAL A 94 -2.32 -16.11 17.37
CA VAL A 94 -2.14 -17.18 16.36
C VAL A 94 -0.69 -17.65 16.29
N THR A 95 0.26 -16.72 16.35
CA THR A 95 1.69 -17.03 16.25
C THR A 95 2.15 -17.90 17.42
N ASP A 96 1.60 -17.67 18.62
CA ASP A 96 1.84 -18.49 19.82
C ASP A 96 1.44 -19.97 19.66
N HIS A 97 0.51 -20.29 18.74
CA HIS A 97 -0.04 -21.64 18.56
C HIS A 97 0.44 -22.34 17.27
N VAL A 98 1.24 -21.68 16.44
CA VAL A 98 1.68 -22.17 15.14
C VAL A 98 3.14 -22.63 15.22
N GLY A 99 3.49 -23.74 14.55
CA GLY A 99 4.87 -24.24 14.52
C GLY A 99 5.83 -23.22 13.89
N HIS A 100 7.09 -23.21 14.35
CA HIS A 100 8.12 -22.23 13.95
C HIS A 100 8.21 -22.03 12.43
N ASP A 101 8.32 -23.11 11.65
CA ASP A 101 8.44 -23.06 10.18
C ASP A 101 7.25 -22.36 9.50
N THR A 102 6.04 -22.54 10.04
CA THR A 102 4.83 -21.90 9.51
C THR A 102 4.74 -20.43 9.89
N GLY A 103 5.22 -20.04 11.07
CA GLY A 103 5.26 -18.65 11.51
C GLY A 103 6.31 -17.81 10.74
N GLU A 104 7.49 -18.37 10.47
CA GLU A 104 8.52 -17.69 9.66
C GLU A 104 8.03 -17.35 8.24
N VAL A 105 7.40 -18.31 7.57
CA VAL A 105 6.86 -18.07 6.21
C VAL A 105 5.75 -17.02 6.23
N GLU A 106 4.89 -17.01 7.25
CA GLU A 106 3.86 -15.97 7.40
C GLU A 106 4.47 -14.58 7.66
N ASN A 107 5.55 -14.50 8.45
CA ASN A 107 6.27 -13.26 8.71
C ASN A 107 7.00 -12.74 7.46
N ASP A 108 7.62 -13.61 6.66
CA ASP A 108 8.30 -13.22 5.41
C ASP A 108 7.31 -12.69 4.35
N GLU A 109 6.12 -13.30 4.25
CA GLU A 109 5.05 -12.82 3.37
C GLU A 109 4.54 -11.45 3.84
N MET A 110 4.32 -11.28 5.15
CA MET A 110 3.94 -10.01 5.75
C MET A 110 5.00 -8.93 5.50
N MET A 111 6.28 -9.30 5.59
CA MET A 111 7.41 -8.43 5.28
C MET A 111 7.35 -7.91 3.86
N THR A 112 7.12 -8.83 2.93
CA THR A 112 7.06 -8.52 1.51
C THR A 112 5.95 -7.51 1.24
N VAL A 113 4.78 -7.70 1.85
CA VAL A 113 3.65 -6.75 1.73
C VAL A 113 3.99 -5.39 2.31
N PHE A 114 4.59 -5.33 3.51
CA PHE A 114 4.92 -4.07 4.17
C PHE A 114 5.98 -3.29 3.40
N LEU A 115 7.02 -3.96 2.91
CA LEU A 115 8.06 -3.35 2.10
C LEU A 115 7.53 -2.92 0.73
N GLU A 116 6.71 -3.73 0.05
CA GLU A 116 6.10 -3.35 -1.23
C GLU A 116 5.23 -2.10 -1.06
N ALA A 117 4.38 -2.08 -0.04
CA ALA A 117 3.52 -0.94 0.29
C ALA A 117 4.33 0.31 0.65
N ALA A 118 5.37 0.17 1.48
CA ALA A 118 6.22 1.28 1.91
C ALA A 118 7.01 1.92 0.76
N HIS A 119 7.48 1.11 -0.20
CA HIS A 119 8.30 1.61 -1.32
C HIS A 119 7.45 2.11 -2.48
N THR A 120 6.38 1.40 -2.81
CA THR A 120 5.62 1.65 -4.05
C THR A 120 4.30 2.36 -3.81
N GLY A 121 3.82 2.41 -2.56
CA GLY A 121 2.43 2.75 -2.24
C GLY A 121 1.43 1.70 -2.71
N ALA A 122 1.91 0.59 -3.27
CA ALA A 122 1.08 -0.42 -3.89
C ALA A 122 1.31 -1.81 -3.27
N ILE A 123 0.31 -2.68 -3.41
CA ILE A 123 0.30 -4.00 -2.80
C ILE A 123 -0.25 -4.99 -3.82
N ASP A 124 0.56 -5.97 -4.21
CA ASP A 124 0.12 -7.03 -5.11
C ASP A 124 -0.62 -8.13 -4.32
N THR A 125 -1.93 -8.23 -4.49
CA THR A 125 -2.78 -9.28 -3.88
C THR A 125 -2.77 -10.60 -4.66
N SER A 126 -2.09 -10.70 -5.80
CA SER A 126 -2.33 -11.74 -6.80
C SER A 126 -1.65 -13.10 -6.57
N ASN A 127 -0.78 -13.23 -5.56
CA ASN A 127 -0.10 -14.50 -5.29
C ASN A 127 -1.04 -15.56 -4.71
N LYS A 128 -1.13 -16.69 -5.41
CA LYS A 128 -1.82 -17.92 -4.97
C LYS A 128 -1.01 -18.60 -3.86
N VAL A 129 -1.40 -18.38 -2.62
CA VAL A 129 -0.95 -19.14 -1.43
C VAL A 129 -2.20 -19.61 -0.69
N ASP A 130 -2.06 -20.59 0.22
CA ASP A 130 -3.10 -21.15 1.11
C ASP A 130 -4.23 -20.15 1.44
N ILE A 131 -5.50 -20.57 1.42
CA ILE A 131 -6.68 -19.71 1.64
C ILE A 131 -6.53 -18.86 2.90
N ARG A 132 -5.97 -19.42 3.98
CA ARG A 132 -5.70 -18.65 5.21
C ARG A 132 -4.66 -17.55 5.00
N ARG A 133 -3.57 -17.85 4.30
CA ARG A 133 -2.50 -16.89 3.99
C ARG A 133 -3.00 -15.80 3.05
N ALA A 134 -3.80 -16.16 2.04
CA ALA A 134 -4.48 -15.22 1.17
C ALA A 134 -5.43 -14.29 1.96
N GLY A 135 -6.11 -14.83 2.98
CA GLY A 135 -6.95 -14.07 3.90
C GLY A 135 -6.20 -13.00 4.69
N LYS A 136 -5.12 -13.39 5.39
CA LYS A 136 -4.25 -12.45 6.14
C LYS A 136 -3.69 -11.34 5.22
N LYS A 137 -3.14 -11.74 4.06
CA LYS A 137 -2.59 -10.81 3.07
C LYS A 137 -3.63 -9.81 2.57
N ARG A 138 -4.86 -10.26 2.32
CA ARG A 138 -5.97 -9.40 1.89
C ARG A 138 -6.32 -8.36 2.95
N ILE A 139 -6.48 -8.80 4.21
CA ILE A 139 -6.78 -7.90 5.33
C ILE A 139 -5.69 -6.83 5.50
N GLN A 140 -4.43 -7.25 5.53
CA GLN A 140 -3.28 -6.35 5.66
C GLN A 140 -3.21 -5.35 4.50
N SER A 141 -3.40 -5.82 3.27
CA SER A 141 -3.41 -4.94 2.11
C SER A 141 -4.48 -3.86 2.22
N GLN A 142 -5.70 -4.24 2.64
CA GLN A 142 -6.79 -3.30 2.80
C GLN A 142 -6.52 -2.27 3.90
N LEU A 143 -5.92 -2.71 5.02
CA LEU A 143 -5.51 -1.81 6.11
C LEU A 143 -4.51 -0.75 5.60
N PHE A 144 -3.47 -1.15 4.88
CA PHE A 144 -2.48 -0.20 4.35
C PHE A 144 -3.04 0.75 3.33
N LEU A 145 -3.90 0.23 2.48
CA LEU A 145 -4.62 1.00 1.49
C LEU A 145 -5.48 2.09 2.18
N GLU A 146 -6.17 1.75 3.26
CA GLU A 146 -6.94 2.69 4.08
C GLU A 146 -6.04 3.73 4.78
N MET A 147 -4.89 3.31 5.33
CA MET A 147 -3.92 4.23 5.94
C MET A 147 -3.31 5.21 4.92
N LEU A 148 -2.95 4.74 3.72
CA LEU A 148 -2.43 5.56 2.62
C LEU A 148 -3.46 6.56 2.11
N ALA A 149 -4.76 6.23 2.16
CA ALA A 149 -5.82 7.17 1.80
C ALA A 149 -5.89 8.37 2.77
N ILE A 150 -5.60 8.14 4.05
CA ILE A 150 -5.70 9.15 5.11
C ILE A 150 -4.44 10.03 5.16
N ASP A 151 -3.26 9.41 5.27
CA ASP A 151 -1.99 10.12 5.40
C ASP A 151 -0.85 9.31 4.76
N PRO A 152 -0.53 9.53 3.48
CA PRO A 152 0.45 8.74 2.75
C PRO A 152 1.84 8.73 3.40
N GLU A 153 2.29 9.85 3.95
CA GLU A 153 3.64 9.97 4.51
C GLU A 153 3.74 9.28 5.87
N CYS A 154 2.79 9.50 6.77
CA CYS A 154 2.72 8.76 8.04
C CYS A 154 2.52 7.26 7.79
N ALA A 155 1.68 6.87 6.82
CA ALA A 155 1.42 5.47 6.49
C ALA A 155 2.68 4.76 5.99
N LYS A 156 3.46 5.38 5.08
CA LYS A 156 4.74 4.82 4.62
C LYS A 156 5.73 4.64 5.77
N THR A 157 5.87 5.64 6.64
CA THR A 157 6.76 5.55 7.82
C THR A 157 6.32 4.43 8.77
N THR A 158 5.01 4.29 8.98
CA THR A 158 4.42 3.22 9.78
C THR A 158 4.71 1.85 9.18
N MET A 159 4.50 1.68 7.88
CA MET A 159 4.79 0.43 7.17
C MET A 159 6.27 0.06 7.22
N LYS A 160 7.18 1.04 7.11
CA LYS A 160 8.63 0.82 7.30
C LYS A 160 8.93 0.34 8.73
N SER A 161 8.29 0.94 9.73
CA SER A 161 8.47 0.53 11.13
C SER A 161 7.96 -0.89 11.38
N TRP A 162 6.78 -1.24 10.83
CA TRP A 162 6.21 -2.58 10.94
C TRP A 162 7.00 -3.62 10.13
N ALA A 163 7.58 -3.23 8.99
CA ALA A 163 8.54 -4.04 8.26
C ALA A 163 9.76 -4.36 9.15
N ARG A 164 10.33 -3.37 9.82
CA ARG A 164 11.45 -3.66 10.73
C ARG A 164 11.03 -4.54 11.91
N PHE A 165 9.82 -4.36 12.43
CA PHE A 165 9.28 -5.16 13.53
C PHE A 165 9.15 -6.65 13.17
N VAL A 166 8.57 -6.95 12.01
CA VAL A 166 8.35 -8.34 11.60
C VAL A 166 9.67 -9.00 11.18
N GLU A 167 10.61 -8.25 10.59
CA GLU A 167 11.94 -8.76 10.18
C GLU A 167 12.76 -9.17 11.40
N VAL A 168 12.79 -8.32 12.44
CA VAL A 168 13.44 -8.68 13.71
C VAL A 168 12.67 -9.78 14.41
N GLY A 169 11.36 -9.84 14.22
CA GLY A 169 10.47 -10.78 14.86
C GLY A 169 10.65 -12.24 14.45
N SER A 170 10.84 -12.50 13.15
CA SER A 170 11.14 -13.86 12.66
C SER A 170 12.48 -14.39 13.18
N SER A 171 13.42 -13.53 13.55
CA SER A 171 14.68 -13.95 14.18
C SER A 171 14.58 -14.25 15.68
N ARG A 172 13.43 -13.98 16.31
CA ARG A 172 13.23 -14.19 17.75
C ARG A 172 13.13 -15.67 18.07
N GLN A 173 14.10 -16.17 18.83
CA GLN A 173 14.05 -17.48 19.44
C GLN A 173 12.97 -17.46 20.55
N HIS A 174 11.70 -17.69 20.20
CA HIS A 174 10.59 -17.78 21.17
C HIS A 174 10.75 -18.92 22.21
N GLU A 175 11.77 -19.77 22.04
CA GLU A 175 12.18 -20.79 23.01
C GLU A 175 13.37 -20.37 23.90
N THR A 176 13.78 -19.10 23.87
CA THR A 176 14.93 -18.65 24.67
C THR A 176 14.58 -18.64 26.16
N ARG A 177 15.35 -19.39 26.93
CA ARG A 177 15.25 -19.44 28.38
C ARG A 177 16.09 -18.34 29.03
N PHE A 178 15.44 -17.26 29.47
CA PHE A 178 16.10 -16.17 30.21
C PHE A 178 16.07 -16.42 31.72
N VAL A 179 17.23 -16.37 32.39
CA VAL A 179 17.33 -16.54 33.86
C VAL A 179 17.89 -15.30 34.57
N GLU A 180 18.11 -14.22 33.81
CA GLU A 180 18.60 -12.92 34.29
C GLU A 180 17.74 -11.83 33.65
N LEU A 181 17.11 -10.98 34.45
CA LEU A 181 16.22 -9.92 33.97
C LEU A 181 16.96 -8.93 33.05
N ALA A 182 18.24 -8.68 33.32
CA ALA A 182 19.08 -7.81 32.50
C ALA A 182 19.24 -8.32 31.04
N LYS A 183 19.14 -9.63 30.81
CA LYS A 183 19.16 -10.24 29.46
C LYS A 183 17.77 -10.32 28.84
N TYR A 184 16.75 -10.46 29.69
CA TYR A 184 15.34 -10.50 29.27
C TYR A 184 14.84 -9.15 28.76
N ILE A 185 15.19 -8.05 29.44
CA ILE A 185 14.66 -6.71 29.12
C ILE A 185 14.89 -6.30 27.64
N PRO A 186 16.11 -6.39 27.07
CA PRO A 186 16.32 -6.00 25.67
C PRO A 186 15.49 -6.83 24.68
N TYR A 187 15.30 -8.12 24.96
CA TYR A 187 14.41 -8.98 24.20
C TYR A 187 12.96 -8.51 24.34
N ARG A 188 12.50 -8.31 25.59
CA ARG A 188 11.10 -8.00 25.88
C ARG A 188 10.65 -6.64 25.33
N ILE A 189 11.52 -5.63 25.28
CA ILE A 189 11.23 -4.33 24.64
C ILE A 189 10.88 -4.52 23.14
N MET A 190 11.59 -5.41 22.46
CA MET A 190 11.33 -5.72 21.07
C MET A 190 10.09 -6.60 20.89
N ASP A 191 9.90 -7.55 21.80
CA ASP A 191 8.83 -8.54 21.79
C ASP A 191 7.45 -7.91 22.10
N VAL A 192 7.38 -6.97 23.06
CA VAL A 192 6.15 -6.23 23.39
C VAL A 192 5.69 -5.29 22.25
N GLY A 193 6.55 -5.02 21.27
CA GLY A 193 6.16 -4.31 20.05
C GLY A 193 6.55 -2.84 19.97
N GLU A 194 7.75 -2.45 20.45
CA GLU A 194 8.26 -1.07 20.35
C GLU A 194 8.08 -0.46 18.94
N MET A 195 8.55 -1.17 17.91
CA MET A 195 8.48 -0.71 16.52
C MET A 195 7.05 -0.70 15.96
N PHE A 196 6.19 -1.62 16.42
CA PHE A 196 4.78 -1.63 16.04
C PHE A 196 4.07 -0.39 16.59
N TRP A 197 4.25 -0.13 17.89
CA TRP A 197 3.65 1.00 18.59
C TRP A 197 4.14 2.35 18.09
N PHE A 198 5.44 2.47 17.76
CA PHE A 198 5.98 3.68 17.13
C PHE A 198 5.20 4.05 15.87
N GLY A 199 5.03 3.12 14.94
CA GLY A 199 4.24 3.35 13.73
C GLY A 199 2.77 3.66 14.03
N LEU A 200 2.17 2.92 14.96
CA LEU A 200 0.77 3.07 15.33
C LEU A 200 0.47 4.46 15.93
N VAL A 201 1.28 4.92 16.90
CA VAL A 201 1.08 6.21 17.57
C VAL A 201 1.45 7.37 16.65
N THR A 202 2.54 7.28 15.89
CA THR A 202 2.92 8.35 14.95
C THR A 202 1.86 8.56 13.87
N PHE A 203 1.27 7.48 13.33
CA PHE A 203 0.11 7.59 12.45
C PHE A 203 -1.10 8.17 13.17
N GLY A 204 -1.46 7.65 14.35
CA GLY A 204 -2.63 8.10 15.10
C GLY A 204 -2.61 9.59 15.49
N LEU A 205 -1.43 10.15 15.74
CA LEU A 205 -1.23 11.55 16.11
C LEU A 205 -0.76 12.44 14.95
N GLY A 206 -0.46 11.88 13.78
CA GLY A 206 0.07 12.62 12.63
C GLY A 206 1.47 13.21 12.85
N LEU A 207 2.35 12.44 13.50
CA LEU A 207 3.71 12.87 13.86
C LEU A 207 4.73 12.48 12.78
N HIS A 208 5.56 13.44 12.38
CA HIS A 208 6.60 13.28 11.38
C HIS A 208 7.99 13.42 12.03
N ILE A 209 8.40 12.41 12.79
CA ILE A 209 9.71 12.38 13.45
C ILE A 209 10.81 12.22 12.39
N PRO A 210 11.80 13.13 12.31
CA PRO A 210 12.89 13.03 11.35
C PRO A 210 13.72 11.76 11.52
N ASP A 211 14.17 11.16 10.41
CA ASP A 211 14.96 9.92 10.42
C ASP A 211 16.21 9.97 11.31
N HIS A 212 16.84 11.14 11.45
CA HIS A 212 18.03 11.32 12.29
C HIS A 212 17.74 11.31 13.80
N GLU A 213 16.48 11.49 14.21
CA GLU A 213 16.05 11.42 15.61
C GLU A 213 15.55 10.04 16.04
N LEU A 214 15.45 9.07 15.12
CA LEU A 214 14.87 7.75 15.44
C LEU A 214 15.66 6.98 16.52
N GLU A 215 16.99 7.08 16.51
CA GLU A 215 17.82 6.44 17.54
C GLU A 215 17.69 7.18 18.89
N LEU A 216 17.69 8.52 18.86
CA LEU A 216 17.46 9.35 20.04
C LEU A 216 16.10 9.04 20.68
N CYS A 217 15.05 8.94 19.86
CA CYS A 217 13.71 8.57 20.26
C CYS A 217 13.70 7.24 21.05
N ARG A 218 14.39 6.23 20.51
CA ARG A 218 14.52 4.90 21.14
C ARG A 218 15.19 4.97 22.52
N GLU A 219 16.29 5.71 22.62
CA GLU A 219 17.01 5.90 23.88
C GLU A 219 16.16 6.60 24.94
N LEU A 220 15.45 7.67 24.55
CA LEU A 220 14.59 8.44 25.45
C LEU A 220 13.40 7.64 25.99
N MET A 221 12.86 6.71 25.18
CA MET A 221 11.70 5.89 25.57
C MET A 221 12.04 4.64 26.38
N ALA A 222 13.32 4.27 26.52
CA ALA A 222 13.72 3.00 27.10
C ALA A 222 13.05 2.70 28.46
N ASN A 223 12.97 3.70 29.34
CA ASN A 223 12.35 3.54 30.66
C ASN A 223 10.83 3.31 30.58
N ALA A 224 10.12 4.01 29.67
CA ALA A 224 8.69 3.80 29.44
C ALA A 224 8.42 2.40 28.91
N TRP A 225 9.22 1.94 27.94
CA TRP A 225 9.11 0.60 27.35
C TRP A 225 9.33 -0.52 28.37
N ILE A 226 10.31 -0.36 29.26
CA ILE A 226 10.54 -1.33 30.34
C ILE A 226 9.34 -1.34 31.29
N ALA A 227 8.81 -0.17 31.67
CA ALA A 227 7.65 -0.09 32.55
C ALA A 227 6.43 -0.82 31.97
N VAL A 228 6.05 -0.54 30.72
CA VAL A 228 4.88 -1.18 30.09
C VAL A 228 5.09 -2.67 29.81
N GLY A 229 6.31 -3.08 29.49
CA GLY A 229 6.66 -4.50 29.31
C GLY A 229 6.50 -5.29 30.61
N LEU A 230 7.04 -4.78 31.72
CA LEU A 230 6.89 -5.41 33.04
C LEU A 230 5.44 -5.36 33.56
N GLN A 231 4.72 -4.27 33.29
CA GLN A 231 3.29 -4.16 33.57
C GLN A 231 2.50 -5.26 32.84
N ASN A 232 2.74 -5.41 31.53
CA ASN A 232 2.11 -6.46 30.74
C ASN A 232 2.41 -7.85 31.33
N ASP A 233 3.68 -8.14 31.63
CA ASP A 233 4.11 -9.43 32.19
C ASP A 233 3.40 -9.76 33.51
N ILE A 234 3.06 -8.78 34.35
CA ILE A 234 2.27 -9.00 35.58
C ILE A 234 0.85 -9.46 35.25
N TRP A 235 0.16 -8.75 34.35
CA TRP A 235 -1.27 -9.00 34.10
C TRP A 235 -1.51 -10.13 33.10
N SER A 236 -0.58 -10.38 32.18
CA SER A 236 -0.61 -11.50 31.25
C SER A 236 -0.10 -12.80 31.89
N TRP A 237 0.59 -12.74 33.05
CA TRP A 237 1.18 -13.90 33.71
C TRP A 237 0.24 -15.10 33.84
N PRO A 238 -1.02 -14.98 34.31
CA PRO A 238 -1.92 -16.14 34.38
C PRO A 238 -2.16 -16.77 33.00
N LYS A 239 -2.42 -15.95 31.97
CA LYS A 239 -2.65 -16.41 30.58
C LYS A 239 -1.43 -17.15 30.04
N GLU A 240 -0.26 -16.54 30.15
CA GLU A 240 0.99 -17.05 29.58
C GLU A 240 1.52 -18.28 30.32
N ARG A 241 1.40 -18.31 31.65
CA ARG A 241 1.75 -19.48 32.47
C ARG A 241 0.87 -20.68 32.09
N ASP A 242 -0.43 -20.48 31.95
CA ASP A 242 -1.37 -21.55 31.61
C ASP A 242 -1.12 -22.05 30.18
N ALA A 243 -0.80 -21.15 29.24
CA ALA A 243 -0.40 -21.50 27.87
C ALA A 243 0.92 -22.29 27.85
N ALA A 244 1.95 -21.87 28.60
CA ALA A 244 3.21 -22.61 28.70
C ALA A 244 3.00 -24.01 29.29
N THR A 245 2.13 -24.13 30.30
CA THR A 245 1.75 -25.41 30.91
C THR A 245 1.07 -26.33 29.90
N LEU A 246 0.13 -25.81 29.09
CA LEU A 246 -0.56 -26.57 28.06
C LEU A 246 0.41 -27.12 26.98
N HIS A 247 1.44 -26.36 26.64
CA HIS A 247 2.48 -26.75 25.68
C HIS A 247 3.60 -27.59 26.31
N GLY A 248 3.53 -27.88 27.62
CA GLY A 248 4.56 -28.66 28.32
C GLY A 248 5.92 -27.96 28.41
N LYS A 249 5.95 -26.62 28.30
CA LYS A 249 7.19 -25.84 28.45
C LYS A 249 7.62 -25.82 29.92
N ASP A 250 8.92 -25.97 30.16
CA ASP A 250 9.53 -25.93 31.49
C ASP A 250 9.88 -24.50 31.96
N HIS A 251 9.62 -23.52 31.11
CA HIS A 251 9.83 -22.10 31.34
C HIS A 251 8.69 -21.27 30.75
N VAL A 252 8.58 -20.02 31.20
CA VAL A 252 7.65 -19.02 30.66
C VAL A 252 8.47 -17.80 30.26
N VAL A 253 8.27 -17.29 29.04
CA VAL A 253 8.93 -16.08 28.55
C VAL A 253 8.20 -14.86 29.13
N ASN A 254 8.37 -14.66 30.43
CA ASN A 254 7.68 -13.65 31.23
C ASN A 254 8.58 -13.25 32.40
N ALA A 255 8.69 -11.96 32.72
CA ALA A 255 9.53 -11.42 33.79
C ALA A 255 9.30 -12.10 35.14
N ILE A 256 8.06 -12.52 35.46
CA ILE A 256 7.74 -13.20 36.71
C ILE A 256 8.52 -14.51 36.81
N TRP A 257 8.56 -15.32 35.75
CA TRP A 257 9.33 -16.56 35.75
C TRP A 257 10.84 -16.28 35.80
N VAL A 258 11.33 -15.29 35.06
CA VAL A 258 12.75 -14.89 35.07
C VAL A 258 13.19 -14.47 36.48
N LEU A 259 12.40 -13.62 37.15
CA LEU A 259 12.65 -13.15 38.51
C LEU A 259 12.60 -14.28 39.55
N MET A 260 11.71 -15.25 39.38
CA MET A 260 11.69 -16.46 40.21
C MET A 260 13.02 -17.21 40.11
N GLN A 261 13.59 -17.35 38.89
CA GLN A 261 14.87 -18.02 38.69
C GLN A 261 16.05 -17.20 39.24
N GLU A 262 16.09 -15.91 38.94
CA GLU A 262 17.19 -15.01 39.30
C GLU A 262 17.30 -14.81 40.82
N HIS A 263 16.16 -14.64 41.50
CA HIS A 263 16.11 -14.33 42.93
C HIS A 263 15.76 -15.52 43.82
N GLN A 264 15.60 -16.72 43.27
CA GLN A 264 15.19 -17.92 44.00
C GLN A 264 13.95 -17.69 44.86
N THR A 265 12.94 -17.06 44.27
CA THR A 265 11.71 -16.64 44.93
C THR A 265 10.48 -17.31 44.31
N ASP A 266 9.34 -17.22 44.99
CA ASP A 266 8.06 -17.68 44.46
C ASP A 266 7.36 -16.60 43.61
N VAL A 267 6.15 -16.90 43.15
CA VAL A 267 5.36 -16.00 42.31
C VAL A 267 5.08 -14.67 43.02
N ASP A 268 4.73 -14.70 44.31
CA ASP A 268 4.39 -13.50 45.08
C ASP A 268 5.63 -12.60 45.27
N GLY A 269 6.78 -13.21 45.58
CA GLY A 269 8.04 -12.47 45.67
C GLY A 269 8.48 -11.88 44.33
N ALA A 270 8.33 -12.62 43.23
CA ALA A 270 8.62 -12.11 41.88
C ALA A 270 7.68 -10.97 41.47
N MET A 271 6.38 -11.08 41.79
CA MET A 271 5.40 -10.01 41.58
C MET A 271 5.75 -8.74 42.36
N GLN A 272 6.18 -8.87 43.61
CA GLN A 272 6.59 -7.71 44.42
C GLN A 272 7.83 -7.02 43.85
N ILE A 273 8.83 -7.79 43.39
CA ILE A 273 10.03 -7.24 42.74
C ILE A 273 9.64 -6.53 41.44
N CYS A 274 8.82 -7.18 40.60
CA CYS A 274 8.37 -6.62 39.32
C CYS A 274 7.63 -5.29 39.51
N ARG A 275 6.66 -5.23 40.44
CA ARG A 275 5.92 -4.01 40.80
C ARG A 275 6.85 -2.88 41.24
N LYS A 276 7.86 -3.19 42.07
CA LYS A 276 8.84 -2.20 42.51
C LYS A 276 9.66 -1.63 41.33
N LEU A 277 10.10 -2.50 40.41
CA LEU A 277 10.85 -2.08 39.22
C LEU A 277 9.99 -1.19 38.32
N ILE A 278 8.71 -1.52 38.11
CA ILE A 278 7.79 -0.68 37.33
C ILE A 278 7.75 0.74 37.90
N VAL A 279 7.56 0.89 39.22
CA VAL A 279 7.54 2.21 39.87
C VAL A 279 8.84 2.97 39.63
N GLU A 280 9.99 2.31 39.74
CA GLU A 280 11.30 2.92 39.49
C GLU A 280 11.46 3.37 38.03
N TYR A 281 11.05 2.55 37.06
CA TYR A 281 11.16 2.88 35.63
C TYR A 281 10.17 3.95 35.19
N VAL A 282 8.96 3.97 35.74
CA VAL A 282 8.00 5.08 35.54
C VAL A 282 8.60 6.39 36.04
N ALA A 283 9.13 6.42 37.26
CA ALA A 283 9.77 7.62 37.82
C ALA A 283 10.95 8.11 36.96
N LYS A 284 11.83 7.20 36.52
CA LYS A 284 12.93 7.52 35.60
C LYS A 284 12.44 8.11 34.27
N TYR A 285 11.31 7.63 33.75
CA TYR A 285 10.75 8.19 32.53
C TYR A 285 10.21 9.62 32.74
N LEU A 286 9.54 9.88 33.87
CA LEU A 286 9.11 11.24 34.23
C LEU A 286 10.30 12.21 34.31
N GLU A 287 11.46 11.76 34.82
CA GLU A 287 12.68 12.58 34.80
C GLU A 287 13.16 12.90 33.38
N VAL A 288 13.07 11.95 32.44
CA VAL A 288 13.38 12.17 31.01
C VAL A 288 12.43 13.19 30.40
N ILE A 289 11.13 13.12 30.73
CA ILE A 289 10.14 14.10 30.27
C ILE A 289 10.49 15.51 30.75
N GLU A 290 10.78 15.69 32.04
CA GLU A 290 11.19 17.01 32.56
C GLU A 290 12.48 17.51 31.93
N ALA A 291 13.45 16.63 31.66
CA ALA A 291 14.72 16.98 31.03
C ALA A 291 14.57 17.42 29.56
N THR A 292 13.61 16.84 28.83
CA THR A 292 13.40 17.09 27.39
C THR A 292 12.41 18.22 27.09
N LYS A 293 11.62 18.67 28.08
CA LYS A 293 10.57 19.70 27.90
C LYS A 293 11.03 20.98 27.21
N ASN A 294 12.24 21.45 27.53
CA ASN A 294 12.78 22.74 27.05
C ASN A 294 13.99 22.55 26.11
N ASP A 295 14.26 21.33 25.65
CA ASP A 295 15.35 21.08 24.71
C ASP A 295 14.87 21.37 23.28
N GLU A 296 15.21 22.55 22.77
CA GLU A 296 14.84 23.01 21.42
C GLU A 296 15.51 22.19 20.30
N SER A 297 16.55 21.39 20.60
CA SER A 297 17.19 20.52 19.61
C SER A 297 16.33 19.31 19.24
N ILE A 298 15.41 18.92 20.11
CA ILE A 298 14.45 17.84 19.88
C ILE A 298 13.28 18.37 19.05
N SER A 299 12.86 17.65 18.01
CA SER A 299 11.72 18.05 17.20
C SER A 299 10.44 18.17 18.03
N LEU A 300 9.53 19.06 17.62
CA LEU A 300 8.24 19.21 18.28
C LEU A 300 7.44 17.90 18.27
N ASP A 301 7.54 17.13 17.18
CA ASP A 301 6.83 15.88 17.03
C ASP A 301 7.42 14.77 17.89
N LEU A 302 8.75 14.73 18.07
CA LEU A 302 9.36 13.84 19.05
C LEU A 302 8.93 14.22 20.47
N ARG A 303 8.95 15.51 20.86
CA ARG A 303 8.44 15.94 22.18
C ARG A 303 6.97 15.56 22.41
N LYS A 304 6.12 15.65 21.38
CA LYS A 304 4.72 15.18 21.44
C LYS A 304 4.64 13.66 21.62
N TYR A 305 5.50 12.90 20.94
CA TYR A 305 5.54 11.45 21.06
C TYR A 305 5.99 11.00 22.46
N LEU A 306 6.99 11.67 23.04
CA LEU A 306 7.36 11.48 24.45
C LEU A 306 6.18 11.75 25.39
N ASP A 307 5.44 12.85 25.18
CA ASP A 307 4.25 13.17 25.99
C ASP A 307 3.15 12.10 25.84
N ALA A 308 2.94 11.57 24.63
CA ALA A 308 1.97 10.51 24.36
C ALA A 308 2.29 9.22 25.11
N MET A 309 3.58 8.87 25.25
CA MET A 309 4.03 7.68 25.95
C MET A 309 3.71 7.70 27.46
N LEU A 310 3.56 8.88 28.10
CA LEU A 310 3.04 8.92 29.47
C LEU A 310 1.66 8.27 29.55
N TYR A 311 0.76 8.64 28.63
CA TYR A 311 -0.60 8.10 28.60
C TYR A 311 -0.66 6.65 28.13
N SER A 312 0.33 6.20 27.36
CA SER A 312 0.49 4.76 27.08
C SER A 312 0.79 3.96 28.35
N ILE A 313 1.57 4.52 29.29
CA ILE A 313 1.81 3.89 30.61
C ILE A 313 0.52 3.87 31.43
N SER A 314 -0.13 5.02 31.66
CA SER A 314 -1.32 5.08 32.52
C SER A 314 -2.53 4.36 31.91
N GLY A 315 -2.70 4.44 30.60
CA GLY A 315 -3.69 3.71 29.83
C GLY A 315 -3.52 2.19 29.91
N ASN A 316 -2.29 1.69 29.80
CA ASN A 316 -1.99 0.26 29.94
C ASN A 316 -2.39 -0.30 31.31
N VAL A 317 -2.18 0.48 32.39
CA VAL A 317 -2.57 0.09 33.75
C VAL A 317 -4.08 -0.09 33.86
N VAL A 318 -4.87 0.94 33.54
CA VAL A 318 -6.32 0.89 33.73
C VAL A 318 -7.00 -0.08 32.77
N TRP A 319 -6.44 -0.27 31.57
CA TRP A 319 -6.92 -1.28 30.63
C TRP A 319 -6.62 -2.69 31.15
N SER A 320 -5.37 -3.00 31.52
CA SER A 320 -4.98 -4.36 31.93
C SER A 320 -5.73 -4.85 33.18
N LEU A 321 -6.09 -3.94 34.08
CA LEU A 321 -6.88 -4.26 35.27
C LEU A 321 -8.35 -4.59 34.98
N GLU A 322 -8.91 -4.13 33.85
CA GLU A 322 -10.33 -4.30 33.52
C GLU A 322 -10.58 -5.02 32.19
N CYS A 323 -9.55 -5.35 31.40
CA CYS A 323 -9.74 -5.92 30.08
C CYS A 323 -10.16 -7.40 30.16
N PRO A 324 -11.14 -7.85 29.35
CA PRO A 324 -11.51 -9.26 29.26
C PRO A 324 -10.37 -10.20 28.85
N ARG A 325 -9.31 -9.67 28.22
CA ARG A 325 -8.11 -10.42 27.80
C ARG A 325 -7.36 -11.02 28.99
N TYR A 326 -7.18 -10.26 30.07
CA TYR A 326 -6.49 -10.72 31.29
C TYR A 326 -7.43 -11.07 32.44
N ASN A 327 -8.70 -10.64 32.34
CA ASN A 327 -9.71 -10.83 33.38
C ASN A 327 -10.90 -11.62 32.79
N PRO A 328 -10.84 -12.96 32.75
CA PRO A 328 -11.81 -13.75 31.99
C PRO A 328 -13.26 -13.61 32.44
N ASP A 329 -13.48 -13.20 33.68
CA ASP A 329 -14.77 -12.97 34.31
C ASP A 329 -15.41 -11.64 33.91
N VAL A 330 -14.67 -10.75 33.25
CA VAL A 330 -15.17 -9.46 32.76
C VAL A 330 -15.86 -9.65 31.40
N SER A 331 -17.08 -9.14 31.31
CA SER A 331 -17.86 -9.10 30.06
C SER A 331 -17.76 -7.73 29.39
N PHE A 332 -17.81 -7.72 28.06
CA PHE A 332 -18.00 -6.51 27.25
C PHE A 332 -19.30 -5.78 27.62
N ASN A 333 -19.37 -4.49 27.27
CA ASN A 333 -20.57 -3.69 27.46
C ASN A 333 -21.68 -4.10 26.46
N LYS A 334 -22.91 -3.62 26.70
CA LYS A 334 -24.08 -4.01 25.88
C LYS A 334 -23.91 -3.66 24.40
N THR A 335 -23.36 -2.49 24.09
CA THR A 335 -23.17 -2.01 22.71
C THR A 335 -22.17 -2.88 21.96
N GLN A 336 -21.03 -3.18 22.59
CA GLN A 336 -20.01 -4.07 22.04
C GLN A 336 -20.57 -5.46 21.74
N LEU A 337 -21.29 -6.07 22.69
CA LEU A 337 -21.93 -7.38 22.49
C LEU A 337 -22.99 -7.37 21.39
N GLU A 338 -23.74 -6.28 21.25
CA GLU A 338 -24.74 -6.12 20.20
C GLU A 338 -24.08 -6.09 18.81
N TRP A 339 -23.04 -5.27 18.63
CA TRP A 339 -22.30 -5.18 17.37
C TRP A 339 -21.55 -6.48 17.04
N MET A 340 -20.92 -7.13 18.02
CA MET A 340 -20.25 -8.43 17.78
C MET A 340 -21.22 -9.53 17.32
N ARG A 341 -22.49 -9.48 17.74
CA ARG A 341 -23.50 -10.52 17.44
C ARG A 341 -24.35 -10.23 16.21
N GLN A 342 -24.65 -8.96 15.97
CA GLN A 342 -25.57 -8.54 14.90
C GLN A 342 -24.85 -7.91 13.71
N GLY A 343 -23.55 -7.64 13.84
CA GLY A 343 -22.73 -6.93 12.87
C GLY A 343 -22.74 -5.42 13.12
N LEU A 344 -21.79 -4.73 12.49
CA LEU A 344 -21.66 -3.28 12.61
C LEU A 344 -22.81 -2.52 11.92
N PRO A 345 -23.34 -1.44 12.53
CA PRO A 345 -24.31 -0.57 11.88
C PRO A 345 -23.65 0.25 10.76
N SER A 346 -24.45 0.62 9.74
CA SER A 346 -23.99 1.47 8.64
C SER A 346 -23.48 2.83 9.14
N LEU A 347 -22.44 3.37 8.50
CA LEU A 347 -21.83 4.65 8.89
C LEU A 347 -22.82 5.82 8.94
N GLU A 348 -23.85 5.82 8.10
CA GLU A 348 -24.89 6.86 8.04
C GLU A 348 -25.75 6.95 9.30
N SER A 349 -25.78 5.90 10.13
CA SER A 349 -26.51 5.87 11.40
C SER A 349 -25.69 6.35 12.61
N CYS A 350 -24.41 6.69 12.42
CA CYS A 350 -23.48 7.00 13.50
C CYS A 350 -23.47 8.52 13.80
N PRO A 351 -23.88 8.99 14.99
CA PRO A 351 -24.05 10.42 15.29
C PRO A 351 -22.76 11.27 15.37
N VAL A 352 -21.59 10.68 15.13
CA VAL A 352 -20.30 11.21 15.63
C VAL A 352 -19.53 12.03 14.59
N LEU A 353 -19.82 11.89 13.29
CA LEU A 353 -19.17 12.69 12.22
C LEU A 353 -19.96 13.95 11.80
N ALA A 354 -21.13 14.20 12.39
CA ALA A 354 -21.99 15.34 12.06
C ALA A 354 -21.67 16.62 12.86
N ARG A 355 -20.59 16.66 13.64
CA ARG A 355 -20.21 17.82 14.48
C ARG A 355 -18.70 18.06 14.47
N SER A 356 -18.16 18.57 13.38
CA SER A 356 -16.90 19.32 13.43
C SER A 356 -17.21 20.78 13.82
N PRO A 357 -16.42 21.42 14.70
CA PRO A 357 -16.59 22.85 15.01
C PRO A 357 -16.24 23.67 13.77
N GLU A 358 -17.10 24.63 13.44
CA GLU A 358 -16.86 25.66 12.43
C GLU A 358 -15.52 26.36 12.70
N ILE A 359 -14.58 26.25 11.75
CA ILE A 359 -13.43 27.17 11.69
C ILE A 359 -13.87 28.29 10.76
N ASP A 360 -14.15 29.45 11.37
CA ASP A 360 -14.32 30.73 10.72
C ASP A 360 -13.15 31.02 9.77
N SER A 361 -13.46 31.25 8.49
CA SER A 361 -12.64 32.10 7.64
C SER A 361 -13.54 33.01 6.83
N ASP A 362 -13.45 34.29 7.18
CA ASP A 362 -14.10 35.45 6.61
C ASP A 362 -14.01 35.58 5.08
N GLU A 363 -15.11 36.09 4.53
CA GLU A 363 -15.25 37.08 3.45
C GLU A 363 -14.45 36.93 2.14
N SER A 364 -15.14 36.60 1.05
CA SER A 364 -15.76 37.62 0.17
C SER A 364 -16.28 37.03 -1.15
N ALA A 365 -17.41 37.60 -1.56
CA ALA A 365 -18.32 37.21 -2.63
C ALA A 365 -17.73 37.26 -4.07
N VAL A 366 -18.31 36.51 -5.01
CA VAL A 366 -19.38 36.96 -5.93
C VAL A 366 -19.90 35.76 -6.75
N SER A 367 -21.23 35.62 -6.74
CA SER A 367 -22.07 34.60 -7.36
C SER A 367 -22.58 35.00 -8.77
N PRO A 368 -23.25 34.09 -9.51
CA PRO A 368 -23.23 33.97 -10.98
C PRO A 368 -24.51 34.45 -11.69
N THR A 369 -24.50 34.45 -13.03
CA THR A 369 -25.72 34.46 -13.85
C THR A 369 -25.56 33.62 -15.12
N ALA A 370 -26.57 32.77 -15.32
CA ALA A 370 -26.83 31.96 -16.50
C ALA A 370 -27.32 32.80 -17.70
N ASP A 371 -27.23 32.24 -18.91
CA ASP A 371 -28.32 32.37 -19.88
C ASP A 371 -28.27 31.25 -20.94
N GLU A 372 -29.48 30.78 -21.26
CA GLU A 372 -29.86 29.70 -22.18
C GLU A 372 -29.97 30.18 -23.63
N SER A 373 -29.86 29.25 -24.59
CA SER A 373 -30.75 29.02 -25.77
C SER A 373 -29.98 28.24 -26.86
N ASP A 374 -30.39 27.01 -27.21
CA ASP A 374 -31.41 26.62 -28.22
C ASP A 374 -30.96 27.02 -29.65
N SER A 375 -30.97 26.21 -30.72
CA SER A 375 -31.76 25.04 -31.12
C SER A 375 -31.22 24.53 -32.47
N THR A 376 -31.44 23.23 -32.77
CA THR A 376 -31.85 22.59 -34.07
C THR A 376 -31.12 22.93 -35.40
N GLU A 377 -31.00 22.09 -36.43
CA GLU A 377 -31.27 20.69 -36.78
C GLU A 377 -30.62 20.50 -38.17
N ASP A 378 -30.46 19.24 -38.57
CA ASP A 378 -30.87 18.71 -39.88
C ASP A 378 -29.85 18.07 -40.85
N SER A 379 -30.05 16.76 -41.00
CA SER A 379 -30.28 16.04 -42.26
C SER A 379 -29.14 15.54 -43.17
N LEU A 380 -28.94 14.21 -43.06
CA LEU A 380 -29.12 13.17 -44.09
C LEU A 380 -28.24 13.14 -45.36
N GLY A 381 -27.61 11.97 -45.60
CA GLY A 381 -27.11 11.57 -46.91
C GLY A 381 -26.48 10.18 -46.96
N SER A 382 -27.30 9.16 -47.24
CA SER A 382 -26.92 7.76 -47.44
C SER A 382 -26.11 7.51 -48.72
N GLY A 383 -25.21 6.52 -48.71
CA GLY A 383 -24.59 5.97 -49.93
C GLY A 383 -23.92 4.62 -49.71
N SER A 384 -24.37 3.61 -50.42
CA SER A 384 -24.17 2.17 -50.23
C SER A 384 -22.95 1.55 -50.92
N ARG A 385 -22.44 0.46 -50.30
CA ARG A 385 -21.97 -0.84 -50.86
C ARG A 385 -20.98 -0.85 -52.04
N GLN A 386 -19.88 -1.60 -51.88
CA GLN A 386 -19.67 -2.88 -52.59
C GLN A 386 -18.42 -3.65 -52.12
N ASP A 387 -18.57 -4.97 -52.13
CA ASP A 387 -17.64 -6.03 -51.74
C ASP A 387 -16.36 -6.11 -52.59
N SER A 388 -15.28 -6.67 -52.01
CA SER A 388 -14.60 -7.81 -52.62
C SER A 388 -13.63 -8.49 -51.64
N SER A 389 -13.83 -9.81 -51.54
CA SER A 389 -13.06 -10.83 -50.85
C SER A 389 -11.67 -11.08 -51.46
N LEU A 390 -10.69 -11.49 -50.64
CA LEU A 390 -9.65 -12.44 -51.04
C LEU A 390 -9.12 -13.20 -49.81
N SER A 391 -9.28 -14.51 -49.85
CA SER A 391 -8.93 -15.52 -48.86
C SER A 391 -7.62 -16.23 -49.20
N THR A 392 -6.79 -16.51 -48.19
CA THR A 392 -5.75 -17.56 -48.15
C THR A 392 -5.48 -17.83 -46.66
N GLY A 393 -5.63 -19.00 -46.04
CA GLY A 393 -5.78 -20.35 -46.53
C GLY A 393 -4.50 -21.17 -46.29
N LEU A 394 -4.19 -21.54 -45.05
CA LEU A 394 -3.21 -22.60 -44.73
C LEU A 394 -3.74 -23.48 -43.59
N SER A 395 -4.24 -24.66 -43.97
CA SER A 395 -4.46 -25.81 -43.10
C SER A 395 -3.27 -26.75 -43.19
N LEU A 396 -2.80 -27.29 -42.06
CA LEU A 396 -1.94 -28.47 -42.05
C LEU A 396 -2.59 -29.55 -41.16
N SER A 397 -3.15 -30.55 -41.83
CA SER A 397 -3.64 -31.81 -41.26
C SER A 397 -2.46 -32.78 -41.03
N PRO A 398 -2.57 -33.71 -40.06
CA PRO A 398 -1.44 -34.54 -39.63
C PRO A 398 -1.26 -35.78 -40.52
N VAL A 399 -0.01 -36.11 -40.87
CA VAL A 399 0.36 -37.35 -41.56
C VAL A 399 0.82 -38.37 -40.53
N HIS A 400 0.01 -39.42 -40.36
CA HIS A 400 0.45 -40.70 -39.81
C HIS A 400 1.42 -41.37 -40.78
N SER A 401 2.61 -41.72 -40.31
CA SER A 401 3.33 -42.89 -40.78
C SER A 401 4.06 -43.53 -39.61
N ASN A 402 4.01 -44.85 -39.61
CA ASN A 402 4.13 -45.75 -38.48
C ASN A 402 5.39 -46.57 -38.72
N GLU A 403 6.47 -46.32 -38.01
CA GLU A 403 7.66 -47.19 -37.99
C GLU A 403 8.56 -46.81 -36.81
N GLY A 404 8.97 -47.80 -36.01
CA GLY A 404 10.03 -47.64 -35.00
C GLY A 404 9.55 -47.51 -33.54
N LYS A 405 8.97 -48.59 -32.98
CA LYS A 405 8.99 -48.81 -31.54
C LYS A 405 10.43 -49.14 -31.12
N ASP A 406 11.16 -48.12 -30.65
CA ASP A 406 12.30 -48.21 -29.71
C ASP A 406 12.99 -46.83 -29.68
N LEU A 407 12.40 -45.82 -29.01
CA LEU A 407 13.00 -44.50 -28.66
C LEU A 407 11.94 -43.61 -27.96
N GLN A 408 11.65 -43.79 -26.66
CA GLN A 408 10.74 -42.88 -25.91
C GLN A 408 11.23 -42.50 -24.51
N ARG A 409 12.56 -42.41 -24.33
CA ARG A 409 13.19 -41.75 -23.17
C ARG A 409 14.09 -40.57 -23.56
N VAL A 410 13.89 -40.04 -24.77
CA VAL A 410 14.68 -38.95 -25.35
C VAL A 410 13.98 -37.61 -25.08
N ASP A 411 14.69 -36.76 -24.36
CA ASP A 411 14.64 -35.29 -24.36
C ASP A 411 13.51 -34.50 -23.68
N THR A 412 12.91 -34.98 -22.59
CA THR A 412 12.11 -34.05 -21.75
C THR A 412 12.97 -32.90 -21.20
N ASP A 413 14.23 -33.17 -20.82
CA ASP A 413 15.13 -32.19 -20.21
C ASP A 413 15.52 -31.05 -21.17
N HIS A 414 15.79 -31.37 -22.43
CA HIS A 414 16.15 -30.36 -23.45
C HIS A 414 14.98 -29.43 -23.79
N ILE A 415 13.74 -29.94 -23.83
CA ILE A 415 12.55 -29.13 -24.13
C ILE A 415 12.32 -28.09 -23.03
N PHE A 416 12.51 -28.46 -21.75
CA PHE A 416 12.44 -27.50 -20.64
C PHE A 416 13.58 -26.48 -20.69
N PHE A 417 14.78 -26.90 -21.11
CA PHE A 417 15.91 -25.99 -21.29
C PHE A 417 15.65 -24.94 -22.40
N GLU A 418 15.17 -25.35 -23.58
CA GLU A 418 14.79 -24.41 -24.65
C GLU A 418 13.74 -23.41 -24.19
N LYS A 419 12.76 -23.89 -23.42
CA LYS A 419 11.70 -23.05 -22.86
C LYS A 419 12.25 -22.04 -21.85
N ALA A 420 13.12 -22.48 -20.96
CA ALA A 420 13.80 -21.62 -19.99
C ALA A 420 14.67 -20.57 -20.68
N VAL A 421 15.41 -20.93 -21.75
CA VAL A 421 16.21 -19.96 -22.51
C VAL A 421 15.34 -18.91 -23.20
N LEU A 422 14.19 -19.32 -23.77
CA LEU A 422 13.25 -18.40 -24.42
C LEU A 422 12.59 -17.44 -23.43
N GLU A 423 12.27 -17.88 -22.22
CA GLU A 423 11.52 -17.09 -21.22
C GLU A 423 12.42 -16.39 -20.19
N ALA A 424 13.71 -16.73 -20.09
CA ALA A 424 14.62 -16.15 -19.10
C ALA A 424 14.63 -14.61 -19.05
N PRO A 425 14.63 -13.86 -20.19
CA PRO A 425 14.50 -12.40 -20.14
C PRO A 425 13.19 -11.91 -19.54
N TYR A 426 12.07 -12.62 -19.78
CA TYR A 426 10.77 -12.31 -19.19
C TYR A 426 10.75 -12.62 -17.70
N ASP A 427 11.27 -13.78 -17.31
CA ASP A 427 11.32 -14.20 -15.90
C ASP A 427 12.17 -13.24 -15.06
N TYR A 428 13.23 -12.67 -15.63
CA TYR A 428 14.03 -11.64 -14.98
C TYR A 428 13.23 -10.39 -14.62
N ILE A 429 12.53 -9.77 -15.58
CA ILE A 429 11.73 -8.57 -15.29
C ILE A 429 10.52 -8.90 -14.40
N ALA A 430 9.93 -10.09 -14.56
CA ALA A 430 8.83 -10.56 -13.72
C ALA A 430 9.26 -10.82 -12.26
N SER A 431 10.54 -11.13 -12.02
CA SER A 431 11.09 -11.31 -10.68
C SER A 431 11.34 -10.00 -9.92
N MET A 432 11.28 -8.84 -10.59
CA MET A 432 11.46 -7.54 -9.95
C MET A 432 10.17 -7.05 -9.27
N PRO A 433 10.25 -6.31 -8.15
CA PRO A 433 9.08 -5.79 -7.44
C PRO A 433 8.27 -4.82 -8.31
N SER A 434 6.96 -4.99 -8.43
CA SER A 434 6.13 -4.14 -9.32
C SER A 434 5.63 -2.88 -8.59
N LYS A 435 5.35 -1.78 -9.32
CA LYS A 435 4.67 -0.61 -8.74
C LYS A 435 3.19 -0.89 -8.38
N GLY A 436 2.70 -2.12 -8.56
CA GLY A 436 1.34 -2.59 -8.21
C GLY A 436 0.14 -1.97 -8.93
N VAL A 437 0.27 -0.80 -9.56
CA VAL A 437 -0.85 -0.04 -10.21
C VAL A 437 -1.70 -0.92 -11.15
N ARG A 438 -1.07 -1.79 -11.94
CA ARG A 438 -1.76 -2.68 -12.89
C ARG A 438 -2.72 -3.65 -12.19
N ASP A 439 -2.26 -4.36 -11.17
CA ASP A 439 -3.09 -5.34 -10.45
C ASP A 439 -4.14 -4.64 -9.59
N GLN A 440 -3.78 -3.53 -8.94
CA GLN A 440 -4.71 -2.71 -8.17
C GLN A 440 -5.82 -2.13 -9.02
N PHE A 441 -5.51 -1.67 -10.24
CA PHE A 441 -6.54 -1.22 -11.18
C PHE A 441 -7.52 -2.35 -11.54
N ILE A 442 -7.01 -3.55 -11.81
CA ILE A 442 -7.85 -4.71 -12.10
C ILE A 442 -8.73 -5.07 -10.90
N ASP A 443 -8.19 -5.07 -9.68
CA ASP A 443 -8.95 -5.35 -8.47
C ASP A 443 -10.01 -4.28 -8.19
N ALA A 444 -9.62 -3.02 -8.22
CA ALA A 444 -10.53 -1.89 -8.01
C ALA A 444 -11.65 -1.91 -9.06
N LEU A 445 -11.35 -2.14 -10.33
CA LEU A 445 -12.39 -2.23 -11.35
C LEU A 445 -13.28 -3.48 -11.15
N ASN A 446 -12.73 -4.57 -10.63
CA ASN A 446 -13.50 -5.78 -10.36
C ASN A 446 -14.48 -5.64 -9.19
N ASP A 447 -14.22 -4.76 -8.22
CA ASP A 447 -15.20 -4.43 -7.17
C ASP A 447 -16.52 -3.93 -7.77
N TRP A 448 -16.46 -3.23 -8.90
CA TRP A 448 -17.65 -2.85 -9.68
C TRP A 448 -18.16 -3.97 -10.59
N LEU A 449 -17.28 -4.64 -11.33
CA LEU A 449 -17.69 -5.55 -12.42
C LEU A 449 -18.01 -6.98 -11.96
N ARG A 450 -17.61 -7.35 -10.73
CA ARG A 450 -17.92 -8.63 -10.07
C ARG A 450 -17.60 -9.86 -10.93
N VAL A 451 -16.51 -9.81 -11.68
CA VAL A 451 -16.02 -10.93 -12.50
C VAL A 451 -15.54 -12.05 -11.56
N PRO A 452 -15.85 -13.33 -11.86
CA PRO A 452 -15.38 -14.45 -11.04
C PRO A 452 -13.85 -14.49 -10.87
N ASP A 453 -13.36 -14.72 -9.66
CA ASP A 453 -11.94 -14.70 -9.29
C ASP A 453 -11.04 -15.54 -10.22
N VAL A 454 -11.53 -16.72 -10.64
CA VAL A 454 -10.81 -17.60 -11.58
C VAL A 454 -10.55 -16.90 -12.92
N LYS A 455 -11.54 -16.13 -13.40
CA LYS A 455 -11.46 -15.39 -14.66
C LYS A 455 -10.61 -14.12 -14.49
N VAL A 456 -10.75 -13.42 -13.37
CA VAL A 456 -9.88 -12.28 -13.01
C VAL A 456 -8.42 -12.71 -12.98
N GLY A 457 -8.11 -13.87 -12.39
CA GLY A 457 -6.74 -14.42 -12.38
C GLY A 457 -6.17 -14.60 -13.80
N LYS A 458 -6.95 -15.16 -14.73
CA LYS A 458 -6.53 -15.28 -16.14
C LYS A 458 -6.30 -13.93 -16.82
N ILE A 459 -7.15 -12.95 -16.53
CA ILE A 459 -7.02 -11.59 -17.05
C ILE A 459 -5.76 -10.92 -16.48
N LYS A 460 -5.54 -11.00 -15.17
CA LYS A 460 -4.32 -10.49 -14.51
C LYS A 460 -3.07 -11.07 -15.14
N ASP A 461 -3.02 -12.38 -15.34
CA ASP A 461 -1.87 -13.06 -15.92
C ASP A 461 -1.59 -12.58 -17.36
N ALA A 462 -2.61 -12.53 -18.21
CA ALA A 462 -2.44 -12.08 -19.60
C ALA A 462 -2.02 -10.60 -19.69
N VAL A 463 -2.64 -9.71 -18.91
CA VAL A 463 -2.30 -8.28 -18.88
C VAL A 463 -0.90 -8.07 -18.27
N ARG A 464 -0.50 -8.88 -17.28
CA ARG A 464 0.86 -8.88 -16.73
C ARG A 464 1.89 -9.24 -17.78
N VAL A 465 1.66 -10.30 -18.55
CA VAL A 465 2.56 -10.70 -19.64
C VAL A 465 2.65 -9.60 -20.69
N LEU A 466 1.52 -9.03 -21.11
CA LEU A 466 1.50 -7.94 -22.10
C LEU A 466 2.28 -6.71 -21.62
N HIS A 467 2.03 -6.25 -20.39
CA HIS A 467 2.71 -5.11 -19.80
C HIS A 467 4.20 -5.35 -19.58
N ASN A 468 4.60 -6.50 -19.00
CA ASN A 468 6.02 -6.80 -18.84
C ASN A 468 6.74 -6.92 -20.18
N SER A 469 6.06 -7.42 -21.22
CA SER A 469 6.63 -7.49 -22.56
C SER A 469 6.82 -6.10 -23.18
N SER A 470 5.88 -5.16 -22.96
CA SER A 470 6.07 -3.78 -23.39
C SER A 470 7.23 -3.13 -22.65
N LEU A 471 7.40 -3.38 -21.35
CA LEU A 471 8.54 -2.88 -20.56
C LEU A 471 9.90 -3.42 -21.07
N LEU A 472 9.97 -4.68 -21.54
CA LEU A 472 11.18 -5.22 -22.15
C LEU A 472 11.58 -4.49 -23.43
N LEU A 473 10.59 -4.12 -24.25
CA LEU A 473 10.81 -3.37 -25.49
C LEU A 473 11.15 -1.91 -25.19
N ASP A 474 10.40 -1.27 -24.31
CA ASP A 474 10.55 0.12 -23.86
C ASP A 474 11.95 0.37 -23.29
N ASP A 475 12.41 -0.42 -22.31
CA ASP A 475 13.78 -0.27 -21.75
C ASP A 475 14.87 -0.34 -22.84
N PHE A 476 14.67 -1.20 -23.85
CA PHE A 476 15.62 -1.33 -24.95
C PHE A 476 15.52 -0.17 -25.94
N GLN A 477 14.31 0.26 -26.28
CA GLN A 477 14.04 1.32 -27.24
C GLN A 477 14.46 2.70 -26.70
N ASP A 478 14.36 2.89 -25.40
CA ASP A 478 14.69 4.11 -24.67
C ASP A 478 16.15 4.10 -24.15
N ASN A 479 16.84 2.97 -24.34
CA ASN A 479 18.23 2.73 -23.90
C ASN A 479 18.43 2.90 -22.38
N SER A 480 17.43 2.54 -21.59
CA SER A 480 17.42 2.64 -20.13
C SER A 480 18.43 1.67 -19.49
N PRO A 481 19.42 2.14 -18.72
CA PRO A 481 20.41 1.26 -18.10
C PRO A 481 19.85 0.49 -16.90
N LEU A 482 18.87 1.06 -16.20
CA LEU A 482 18.34 0.55 -14.95
C LEU A 482 16.81 0.42 -15.00
N ARG A 483 16.31 -0.66 -14.40
CA ARG A 483 14.88 -0.86 -14.08
C ARG A 483 14.80 -1.29 -12.62
N ARG A 484 14.11 -0.50 -11.80
CA ARG A 484 13.88 -0.79 -10.37
C ARG A 484 15.19 -1.00 -9.58
N GLY A 485 16.20 -0.16 -9.86
CA GLY A 485 17.52 -0.17 -9.23
C GLY A 485 18.43 -1.33 -9.65
N LYS A 486 17.98 -2.20 -10.57
CA LYS A 486 18.75 -3.31 -11.13
C LYS A 486 19.04 -3.04 -12.61
N PRO A 487 20.05 -3.70 -13.22
CA PRO A 487 20.29 -3.58 -14.65
C PRO A 487 19.04 -3.93 -15.44
N SER A 488 18.72 -3.17 -16.48
CA SER A 488 17.62 -3.49 -17.39
C SER A 488 17.88 -4.83 -18.11
N THR A 489 16.83 -5.49 -18.60
CA THR A 489 16.93 -6.87 -19.12
C THR A 489 17.92 -7.00 -20.28
N HIS A 490 18.00 -6.00 -21.16
CA HIS A 490 18.93 -6.01 -22.29
C HIS A 490 20.39 -5.85 -21.85
N ASN A 491 20.66 -5.32 -20.65
CA ASN A 491 21.99 -5.29 -20.04
C ASN A 491 22.37 -6.63 -19.37
N ILE A 492 21.44 -7.58 -19.24
CA ILE A 492 21.70 -8.93 -18.73
C ILE A 492 21.80 -9.95 -19.87
N PHE A 493 20.83 -9.97 -20.78
CA PHE A 493 20.71 -10.99 -21.84
C PHE A 493 21.10 -10.47 -23.24
N GLY A 494 21.44 -9.19 -23.35
CA GLY A 494 21.61 -8.52 -24.63
C GLY A 494 20.28 -8.14 -25.30
N SER A 495 20.34 -7.16 -26.20
CA SER A 495 19.18 -6.65 -26.91
C SER A 495 18.48 -7.70 -27.78
N ALA A 496 19.25 -8.56 -28.46
CA ALA A 496 18.71 -9.54 -29.40
C ALA A 496 17.79 -10.56 -28.70
N GLN A 497 18.23 -11.13 -27.57
CA GLN A 497 17.42 -12.09 -26.81
C GLN A 497 16.21 -11.40 -26.17
N THR A 498 16.42 -10.22 -25.58
CA THR A 498 15.36 -9.42 -24.96
C THR A 498 14.21 -9.13 -25.93
N VAL A 499 14.51 -8.61 -27.13
CA VAL A 499 13.50 -8.29 -28.16
C VAL A 499 12.76 -9.54 -28.65
N ASN A 500 13.49 -10.64 -28.87
CA ASN A 500 12.89 -11.91 -29.28
C ASN A 500 11.91 -12.45 -28.21
N THR A 501 12.33 -12.48 -26.95
CA THR A 501 11.49 -12.92 -25.83
C THR A 501 10.29 -12.01 -25.61
N ALA A 502 10.46 -10.69 -25.74
CA ALA A 502 9.37 -9.74 -25.60
C ALA A 502 8.30 -9.94 -26.68
N THR A 503 8.73 -10.05 -27.95
CA THR A 503 7.81 -10.30 -29.07
C THR A 503 7.08 -11.63 -28.90
N TYR A 504 7.80 -12.70 -28.54
CA TYR A 504 7.21 -13.99 -28.20
C TYR A 504 6.16 -13.89 -27.08
N SER A 505 6.48 -13.17 -26.01
CA SER A 505 5.63 -13.03 -24.83
C SER A 505 4.34 -12.26 -25.12
N ILE A 506 4.37 -11.27 -26.03
CA ILE A 506 3.15 -10.59 -26.51
C ILE A 506 2.23 -11.59 -27.23
N ILE A 507 2.78 -12.43 -28.12
CA ILE A 507 1.99 -13.46 -28.82
C ILE A 507 1.45 -14.51 -27.84
N LYS A 508 2.24 -14.90 -26.83
CA LYS A 508 1.80 -15.77 -25.73
C LYS A 508 0.63 -15.16 -24.96
N ALA A 509 0.68 -13.87 -24.62
CA ALA A 509 -0.40 -13.16 -23.93
C ALA A 509 -1.69 -13.12 -24.78
N ILE A 510 -1.57 -12.84 -26.08
CA ILE A 510 -2.70 -12.89 -27.01
C ILE A 510 -3.31 -14.30 -27.04
N GLY A 511 -2.48 -15.35 -27.13
CA GLY A 511 -2.92 -16.73 -27.06
C GLY A 511 -3.70 -17.04 -25.77
N GLN A 512 -3.18 -16.61 -24.62
CA GLN A 512 -3.87 -16.74 -23.33
C GLN A 512 -5.23 -16.04 -23.31
N ILE A 513 -5.33 -14.83 -23.88
CA ILE A 513 -6.60 -14.10 -24.00
C ILE A 513 -7.60 -14.88 -24.86
N MET A 514 -7.14 -15.43 -25.98
CA MET A 514 -7.97 -16.24 -26.89
C MET A 514 -8.45 -17.56 -26.25
N GLU A 515 -7.77 -18.09 -25.23
CA GLU A 515 -8.21 -19.29 -24.51
C GLU A 515 -9.46 -19.05 -23.63
N PHE A 516 -9.72 -17.80 -23.24
CA PHE A 516 -10.85 -17.47 -22.37
C PHE A 516 -11.80 -16.41 -22.94
N SER A 517 -11.45 -15.73 -24.02
CA SER A 517 -12.29 -14.76 -24.71
C SER A 517 -12.48 -15.15 -26.18
N ALA A 518 -13.60 -14.74 -26.78
CA ALA A 518 -13.96 -15.10 -28.15
C ALA A 518 -14.62 -13.94 -28.90
N GLY A 519 -14.71 -14.07 -30.23
CA GLY A 519 -15.46 -13.15 -31.08
C GLY A 519 -14.92 -11.72 -31.08
N GLU A 520 -15.83 -10.75 -31.03
CA GLU A 520 -15.51 -9.31 -31.10
C GLU A 520 -14.57 -8.86 -29.98
N SER A 521 -14.62 -9.49 -28.80
CA SER A 521 -13.73 -9.17 -27.68
C SER A 521 -12.25 -9.40 -28.03
N VAL A 522 -11.94 -10.48 -28.75
CA VAL A 522 -10.56 -10.73 -29.21
C VAL A 522 -10.15 -9.71 -30.27
N GLN A 523 -11.04 -9.37 -31.20
CA GLN A 523 -10.75 -8.40 -32.25
C GLN A 523 -10.55 -6.98 -31.68
N GLU A 524 -11.32 -6.61 -30.66
CA GLU A 524 -11.20 -5.35 -29.91
C GLU A 524 -9.85 -5.27 -29.18
N VAL A 525 -9.45 -6.35 -28.49
CA VAL A 525 -8.15 -6.43 -27.82
C VAL A 525 -7.00 -6.39 -28.83
N MET A 526 -7.09 -7.09 -29.95
CA MET A 526 -6.08 -7.06 -31.01
C MET A 526 -5.92 -5.65 -31.60
N ASN A 527 -7.03 -4.94 -31.85
CA ASN A 527 -7.00 -3.55 -32.30
C ASN A 527 -6.31 -2.66 -31.24
N SER A 528 -6.68 -2.83 -29.98
CA SER A 528 -6.10 -2.10 -28.86
C SER A 528 -4.60 -2.34 -28.70
N ILE A 529 -4.12 -3.57 -28.89
CA ILE A 529 -2.68 -3.89 -28.87
C ILE A 529 -1.96 -3.18 -30.02
N MET A 530 -2.53 -3.14 -31.23
CA MET A 530 -1.94 -2.38 -32.35
C MET A 530 -1.90 -0.88 -32.07
N ILE A 531 -2.90 -0.33 -31.37
CA ILE A 531 -2.91 1.08 -30.94
C ILE A 531 -1.77 1.38 -29.96
N LEU A 532 -1.40 0.45 -29.05
CA LEU A 532 -0.22 0.62 -28.18
C LEU A 532 1.04 0.88 -29.03
N PHE A 533 1.27 0.06 -30.06
CA PHE A 533 2.40 0.23 -30.97
C PHE A 533 2.32 1.51 -31.79
N GLN A 534 1.11 1.97 -32.16
CA GLN A 534 0.93 3.25 -32.84
C GLN A 534 1.34 4.43 -31.95
N GLY A 535 1.04 4.37 -30.64
CA GLY A 535 1.52 5.35 -29.66
C GLY A 535 3.04 5.32 -29.55
N GLN A 536 3.62 4.13 -29.33
CA GLN A 536 5.08 3.94 -29.25
C GLN A 536 5.81 4.43 -30.51
N ALA A 537 5.21 4.22 -31.70
CA ALA A 537 5.79 4.70 -32.95
C ALA A 537 5.95 6.22 -32.99
N MET A 538 4.99 6.98 -32.46
CA MET A 538 5.07 8.44 -32.42
C MET A 538 6.11 8.92 -31.42
N ASP A 539 6.14 8.32 -30.23
CA ASP A 539 7.11 8.60 -29.16
C ASP A 539 8.55 8.44 -29.68
N LEU A 540 8.87 7.27 -30.23
CA LEU A 540 10.19 6.97 -30.81
C LEU A 540 10.51 7.85 -32.01
N PHE A 541 9.53 8.14 -32.88
CA PHE A 541 9.73 8.98 -34.05
C PHE A 541 10.13 10.41 -33.65
N TRP A 542 9.46 10.99 -32.65
CA TRP A 542 9.76 12.34 -32.16
C TRP A 542 11.13 12.43 -31.51
N THR A 543 11.48 11.45 -30.67
CA THR A 543 12.79 11.39 -30.02
C THR A 543 13.92 11.23 -31.04
N TYR A 544 13.81 10.27 -31.96
CA TYR A 544 14.83 9.97 -32.95
C TYR A 544 15.05 11.12 -33.95
N ASN A 545 13.97 11.76 -34.42
CA ASN A 545 14.05 12.85 -35.39
C ASN A 545 14.19 14.24 -34.75
N GLY A 546 14.14 14.34 -33.42
CA GLY A 546 14.21 15.61 -32.70
C GLY A 546 13.03 16.55 -33.00
N HIS A 547 11.86 15.99 -33.31
CA HIS A 547 10.63 16.75 -33.55
C HIS A 547 9.91 16.98 -32.23
N VAL A 548 9.67 18.23 -31.86
CA VAL A 548 8.94 18.58 -30.63
C VAL A 548 7.43 18.50 -30.90
N PRO A 549 6.69 17.59 -30.25
CA PRO A 549 5.24 17.52 -30.42
C PRO A 549 4.55 18.72 -29.78
N SER A 550 3.34 19.04 -30.23
CA SER A 550 2.39 19.87 -29.48
C SER A 550 1.83 19.13 -28.27
N GLU A 551 1.21 19.85 -27.33
CA GLU A 551 0.59 19.23 -26.15
C GLU A 551 -0.54 18.24 -26.54
N GLU A 552 -1.36 18.57 -27.55
CA GLU A 552 -2.43 17.67 -28.03
C GLU A 552 -1.89 16.40 -28.69
N GLU A 553 -0.78 16.52 -29.43
CA GLU A 553 -0.09 15.34 -29.99
C GLU A 553 0.45 14.46 -28.87
N TYR A 554 1.09 15.06 -27.85
CA TYR A 554 1.57 14.35 -26.67
C TYR A 554 0.43 13.63 -25.93
N TYR A 555 -0.69 14.31 -25.67
CA TYR A 555 -1.85 13.66 -25.03
C TYR A 555 -2.42 12.52 -25.88
N ARG A 556 -2.48 12.67 -27.21
CA ARG A 556 -2.92 11.60 -28.10
C ARG A 556 -1.96 10.41 -28.08
N MET A 557 -0.65 10.66 -28.07
CA MET A 557 0.37 9.61 -27.95
C MET A 557 0.20 8.85 -26.64
N ILE A 558 -0.02 9.56 -25.51
CA ILE A 558 -0.26 8.93 -24.20
C ILE A 558 -1.54 8.10 -24.19
N ASP A 559 -2.63 8.63 -24.75
CA ASP A 559 -3.90 7.90 -24.86
C ASP A 559 -3.68 6.55 -25.57
N GLN A 560 -2.77 6.51 -26.54
CA GLN A 560 -2.44 5.32 -27.34
C GLN A 560 -1.42 4.38 -26.66
N LYS A 561 -0.27 4.89 -26.17
CA LYS A 561 0.83 4.08 -25.58
C LYS A 561 0.49 3.56 -24.18
N THR A 562 -0.21 4.35 -23.38
CA THR A 562 -0.38 4.09 -21.94
C THR A 562 -1.84 3.92 -21.56
N GLY A 563 -2.72 4.83 -22.00
CA GLY A 563 -4.16 4.75 -21.72
C GLY A 563 -4.81 3.48 -22.29
N GLN A 564 -4.36 3.05 -23.47
CA GLN A 564 -4.89 1.86 -24.12
C GLN A 564 -4.64 0.57 -23.32
N LEU A 565 -3.60 0.51 -22.48
CA LEU A 565 -3.32 -0.67 -21.65
C LEU A 565 -4.37 -0.84 -20.53
N PHE A 566 -4.80 0.28 -19.91
CA PHE A 566 -5.95 0.29 -19.00
C PHE A 566 -7.25 -0.10 -19.72
N SER A 567 -7.41 0.37 -20.96
CA SER A 567 -8.57 0.02 -21.79
C SER A 567 -8.63 -1.48 -22.13
N ILE A 568 -7.50 -2.13 -22.40
CA ILE A 568 -7.43 -3.59 -22.62
C ILE A 568 -7.91 -4.35 -21.39
N ALA A 569 -7.38 -4.02 -20.20
CA ALA A 569 -7.79 -4.66 -18.95
C ALA A 569 -9.29 -4.46 -18.67
N THR A 570 -9.79 -3.25 -18.91
CA THR A 570 -11.21 -2.90 -18.78
C THR A 570 -12.09 -3.69 -19.73
N SER A 571 -11.69 -3.79 -20.99
CA SER A 571 -12.44 -4.52 -22.02
C SER A 571 -12.52 -6.01 -21.69
N LEU A 572 -11.42 -6.61 -21.21
CA LEU A 572 -11.40 -8.01 -20.79
C LEU A 572 -12.33 -8.27 -19.59
N LEU A 573 -12.32 -7.40 -18.58
CA LEU A 573 -13.20 -7.52 -17.42
C LEU A 573 -14.67 -7.26 -17.80
N LEU A 574 -14.96 -6.21 -18.57
CA LEU A 574 -16.32 -5.84 -18.96
C LEU A 574 -16.98 -6.94 -19.81
N ASN A 575 -16.21 -7.60 -20.67
CA ASN A 575 -16.67 -8.76 -21.46
C ASN A 575 -16.94 -10.02 -20.59
N ALA A 576 -16.43 -10.04 -19.36
CA ALA A 576 -16.61 -11.12 -18.39
C ALA A 576 -17.43 -10.71 -17.15
N ALA A 577 -18.00 -9.49 -17.15
CA ALA A 577 -18.73 -8.91 -16.02
C ALA A 577 -19.99 -9.71 -15.67
N ASP A 578 -20.38 -9.62 -14.40
CA ASP A 578 -21.62 -10.21 -13.90
C ASP A 578 -22.85 -9.73 -14.71
N ASN A 579 -23.87 -10.58 -14.80
CA ASN A 579 -25.06 -10.30 -15.60
C ASN A 579 -25.90 -9.13 -15.04
N GLU A 580 -25.77 -8.81 -13.75
CA GLU A 580 -26.44 -7.67 -13.11
C GLU A 580 -25.84 -6.32 -13.53
N ILE A 581 -24.64 -6.30 -14.13
CA ILE A 581 -23.94 -5.07 -14.49
C ILE A 581 -24.43 -4.52 -15.84
N PRO A 582 -24.92 -3.27 -15.91
CA PRO A 582 -25.44 -2.66 -17.14
C PRO A 582 -24.32 -2.18 -18.07
N ARG A 583 -23.61 -3.13 -18.70
CA ARG A 583 -22.38 -2.91 -19.50
C ARG A 583 -22.50 -1.75 -20.51
N THR A 584 -23.59 -1.69 -21.26
CA THR A 584 -23.82 -0.65 -22.29
C THR A 584 -23.93 0.75 -21.71
N LYS A 585 -24.43 0.89 -20.47
CA LYS A 585 -24.59 2.19 -19.79
C LYS A 585 -23.26 2.71 -19.23
N ILE A 586 -22.40 1.80 -18.76
CA ILE A 586 -21.14 2.16 -18.10
C ILE A 586 -19.93 2.23 -19.05
N GLN A 587 -20.01 1.62 -20.24
CA GLN A 587 -18.88 1.50 -21.17
C GLN A 587 -18.23 2.85 -21.51
N SER A 588 -19.02 3.87 -21.84
CA SER A 588 -18.50 5.20 -22.17
C SER A 588 -17.85 5.91 -20.99
N CYS A 589 -18.37 5.70 -19.77
CA CYS A 589 -17.79 6.23 -18.53
C CYS A 589 -16.45 5.53 -18.23
N LEU A 590 -16.38 4.21 -18.40
CA LEU A 590 -15.14 3.43 -18.25
C LEU A 590 -14.09 3.81 -19.30
N HIS A 591 -14.47 4.09 -20.55
CA HIS A 591 -13.55 4.62 -21.56
C HIS A 591 -12.98 5.99 -21.16
N ARG A 592 -13.81 6.87 -20.59
CA ARG A 592 -13.33 8.17 -20.11
C ARG A 592 -12.42 8.01 -18.89
N LEU A 593 -12.79 7.14 -17.94
CA LEU A 593 -11.99 6.82 -16.76
C LEU A 593 -10.59 6.32 -17.16
N THR A 594 -10.52 5.33 -18.04
CA THR A 594 -9.23 4.74 -18.48
C THR A 594 -8.37 5.71 -19.27
N ARG A 595 -8.97 6.57 -20.12
CA ARG A 595 -8.25 7.65 -20.81
C ARG A 595 -7.63 8.64 -19.81
N LEU A 596 -8.42 9.12 -18.85
CA LEU A 596 -7.94 10.05 -17.83
C LEU A 596 -6.88 9.42 -16.92
N LEU A 597 -7.06 8.16 -16.51
CA LEU A 597 -6.09 7.40 -15.71
C LEU A 597 -4.77 7.23 -16.48
N GLY A 598 -4.85 6.88 -17.77
CA GLY A 598 -3.67 6.76 -18.63
C GLY A 598 -2.88 8.06 -18.74
N ARG A 599 -3.58 9.19 -18.93
CA ARG A 599 -2.97 10.53 -18.91
C ARG A 599 -2.32 10.86 -17.58
N CYS A 600 -3.05 10.66 -16.49
CA CYS A 600 -2.55 10.93 -15.14
C CYS A 600 -1.30 10.10 -14.84
N PHE A 601 -1.33 8.81 -15.16
CA PHE A 601 -0.21 7.90 -14.96
C PHE A 601 1.04 8.31 -15.74
N GLN A 602 0.91 8.61 -17.04
CA GLN A 602 2.08 8.92 -17.88
C GLN A 602 2.66 10.31 -17.56
N ILE A 603 1.81 11.32 -17.38
CA ILE A 603 2.27 12.67 -17.02
C ILE A 603 2.98 12.64 -15.67
N ARG A 604 2.46 11.87 -14.70
CA ARG A 604 3.15 11.65 -13.43
C ARG A 604 4.46 10.90 -13.60
N ASP A 605 4.51 9.86 -14.42
CA ASP A 605 5.75 9.09 -14.62
C ASP A 605 6.87 9.97 -15.18
N ASP A 606 6.55 10.79 -16.19
CA ASP A 606 7.48 11.75 -16.80
C ASP A 606 7.87 12.86 -15.80
N TYR A 607 6.92 13.36 -15.00
CA TYR A 607 7.19 14.34 -13.94
C TYR A 607 8.15 13.76 -12.88
N GLN A 608 7.86 12.56 -12.38
CA GLN A 608 8.61 11.95 -11.30
C GLN A 608 10.02 11.55 -11.74
N ASN A 609 10.26 11.25 -13.02
CA ASN A 609 11.61 11.00 -13.55
C ASN A 609 12.54 12.20 -13.34
N LEU A 610 12.00 13.43 -13.41
CA LEU A 610 12.77 14.67 -13.26
C LEU A 610 12.90 15.14 -11.80
N VAL A 611 11.96 14.76 -10.92
CA VAL A 611 11.84 15.35 -9.57
C VAL A 611 12.17 14.37 -8.44
N SER A 612 11.82 13.09 -8.59
CA SER A 612 11.82 12.14 -7.47
C SER A 612 13.20 11.52 -7.22
N ALA A 613 13.65 11.58 -5.96
CA ALA A 613 14.84 10.86 -5.50
C ALA A 613 14.67 9.33 -5.59
N ASP A 614 13.44 8.82 -5.44
CA ASP A 614 13.19 7.39 -5.66
C ASP A 614 13.37 7.04 -7.15
N TYR A 615 12.81 7.81 -8.09
CA TYR A 615 13.06 7.57 -9.52
C TYR A 615 14.55 7.64 -9.85
N THR A 616 15.28 8.59 -9.26
CA THR A 616 16.74 8.67 -9.39
C THR A 616 17.43 7.37 -8.95
N LYS A 617 17.01 6.77 -7.83
CA LYS A 617 17.52 5.48 -7.35
C LYS A 617 17.10 4.31 -8.24
N GLN A 618 15.87 4.33 -8.77
CA GLN A 618 15.28 3.21 -9.51
C GLN A 618 15.69 3.16 -10.99
N LYS A 619 15.92 4.32 -11.63
CA LYS A 619 16.18 4.47 -13.08
C LYS A 619 17.50 5.19 -13.39
N GLY A 620 18.03 5.96 -12.44
CA GLY A 620 19.13 6.90 -12.66
C GLY A 620 18.64 8.35 -12.63
N PHE A 621 19.56 9.29 -12.38
CA PHE A 621 19.24 10.72 -12.29
C PHE A 621 18.77 11.25 -13.66
N CYS A 622 17.52 11.73 -13.73
CA CYS A 622 16.86 12.26 -14.94
C CYS A 622 17.10 11.40 -16.19
N GLU A 623 16.73 10.12 -16.11
CA GLU A 623 16.90 9.14 -17.19
C GLU A 623 16.17 9.54 -18.48
N ASP A 624 14.99 10.17 -18.39
CA ASP A 624 14.23 10.65 -19.56
C ASP A 624 15.05 11.68 -20.39
N LEU A 625 16.02 12.38 -19.78
CA LEU A 625 16.90 13.31 -20.50
C LEU A 625 18.01 12.60 -21.29
N ASP A 626 18.38 11.37 -20.90
CA ASP A 626 19.29 10.53 -21.70
C ASP A 626 18.55 9.94 -22.91
N GLU A 627 17.33 9.45 -22.70
CA GLU A 627 16.43 8.99 -23.76
C GLU A 627 16.17 10.11 -24.78
N GLY A 628 16.04 11.35 -24.29
CA GLY A 628 15.64 12.50 -25.10
C GLY A 628 14.12 12.62 -25.26
N LYS A 629 13.38 12.03 -24.32
CA LYS A 629 11.93 12.01 -24.26
C LYS A 629 11.34 13.41 -24.17
N TRP A 630 10.18 13.61 -24.80
CA TRP A 630 9.44 14.86 -24.71
C TRP A 630 8.39 14.81 -23.59
N SER A 631 8.80 15.10 -22.36
CA SER A 631 7.89 15.27 -21.23
C SER A 631 7.05 16.56 -21.35
N LEU A 632 5.90 16.62 -20.67
CA LEU A 632 5.01 17.78 -20.68
C LEU A 632 5.74 19.09 -20.30
N ALA A 633 6.68 19.03 -19.33
CA ALA A 633 7.46 20.18 -18.92
C ALA A 633 8.35 20.71 -20.06
N LEU A 634 9.01 19.82 -20.82
CA LEU A 634 9.84 20.19 -21.97
C LEU A 634 9.00 20.70 -23.14
N ILE A 635 7.85 20.09 -23.40
CA ILE A 635 6.93 20.53 -24.46
C ILE A 635 6.41 21.93 -24.14
N HIS A 636 5.93 22.13 -22.92
CA HIS A 636 5.38 23.42 -22.48
C HIS A 636 6.41 24.54 -22.60
N MET A 637 7.64 24.32 -22.16
CA MET A 637 8.68 25.36 -22.22
C MET A 637 9.13 25.67 -23.64
N ILE A 638 9.25 24.67 -24.54
CA ILE A 638 9.68 24.92 -25.91
C ILE A 638 8.63 25.72 -26.70
N HIS A 639 7.34 25.52 -26.42
CA HIS A 639 6.27 26.26 -27.08
C HIS A 639 5.98 27.63 -26.44
N LYS A 640 6.61 27.98 -25.31
CA LYS A 640 6.60 29.36 -24.81
C LYS A 640 7.37 30.28 -25.77
N GLN A 641 6.88 31.52 -25.93
CA GLN A 641 7.41 32.51 -26.89
C GLN A 641 8.83 33.03 -26.58
N ARG A 642 9.52 32.53 -25.53
CA ARG A 642 10.85 32.97 -25.13
C ARG A 642 11.94 32.17 -25.86
N SER A 643 13.09 32.81 -26.10
CA SER A 643 14.23 32.15 -26.76
C SER A 643 14.88 31.12 -25.82
N HIS A 644 14.57 29.84 -26.01
CA HIS A 644 15.17 28.70 -25.30
C HIS A 644 16.34 28.07 -26.09
N MET A 645 17.15 28.89 -26.75
CA MET A 645 18.26 28.41 -27.60
C MET A 645 19.26 27.53 -26.84
N ALA A 646 19.57 27.84 -25.58
CA ALA A 646 20.48 27.03 -24.78
C ALA A 646 19.92 25.62 -24.52
N LEU A 647 18.63 25.53 -24.18
CA LEU A 647 17.94 24.26 -23.99
C LEU A 647 17.92 23.42 -25.29
N LEU A 648 17.56 24.02 -26.42
CA LEU A 648 17.55 23.33 -27.70
C LEU A 648 18.93 22.78 -28.09
N ASN A 649 20.00 23.52 -27.78
CA ASN A 649 21.37 23.08 -28.03
C ASN A 649 21.78 21.93 -27.12
N VAL A 650 21.45 21.95 -25.82
CA VAL A 650 21.80 20.84 -24.91
C VAL A 650 21.01 19.58 -25.26
N LEU A 651 19.71 19.68 -25.58
CA LEU A 651 18.92 18.54 -26.07
C LEU A 651 19.49 17.95 -27.36
N SER A 652 19.90 18.80 -28.30
CA SER A 652 20.56 18.36 -29.53
C SER A 652 21.94 17.74 -29.31
N THR A 653 22.64 18.17 -28.27
CA THR A 653 23.94 17.60 -27.87
C THR A 653 23.75 16.23 -27.25
N GLY A 654 22.76 16.08 -26.35
CA GLY A 654 22.42 14.79 -25.74
C GLY A 654 22.15 13.71 -26.78
N ARG A 655 21.30 14.01 -27.77
CA ARG A 655 21.02 13.09 -28.91
C ARG A 655 22.27 12.69 -29.71
N LYS A 656 23.23 13.60 -29.89
CA LYS A 656 24.48 13.30 -30.63
C LYS A 656 25.45 12.42 -29.84
N HIS A 657 25.42 12.49 -28.52
CA HIS A 657 26.30 11.73 -27.63
C HIS A 657 25.69 10.42 -27.13
N GLY A 658 24.39 10.22 -27.33
CA GLY A 658 23.65 9.07 -26.80
C GLY A 658 23.29 9.20 -25.31
N GLY A 659 23.26 10.43 -24.79
CA GLY A 659 22.94 10.74 -23.39
C GLY A 659 23.49 12.10 -22.95
N MET A 660 23.16 12.50 -21.71
CA MET A 660 23.61 13.75 -21.09
C MET A 660 24.51 13.51 -19.88
N THR A 661 25.47 14.42 -19.63
CA THR A 661 26.23 14.43 -18.38
C THR A 661 25.35 14.91 -17.22
N LEU A 662 25.78 14.66 -15.97
CA LEU A 662 25.04 15.12 -14.78
C LEU A 662 24.88 16.64 -14.78
N GLU A 663 25.91 17.39 -15.21
CA GLU A 663 25.88 18.85 -15.29
C GLU A 663 24.92 19.34 -16.38
N GLN A 664 24.82 18.63 -17.50
CA GLN A 664 23.86 18.93 -18.56
C GLN A 664 22.43 18.68 -18.09
N LYS A 665 22.18 17.59 -17.37
CA LYS A 665 20.87 17.28 -16.77
C LYS A 665 20.46 18.33 -15.75
N GLN A 666 21.37 18.68 -14.84
CA GLN A 666 21.12 19.73 -13.85
C GLN A 666 20.82 21.06 -14.53
N PHE A 667 21.55 21.42 -15.59
CA PHE A 667 21.28 22.63 -16.36
C PHE A 667 19.88 22.64 -16.98
N VAL A 668 19.38 21.49 -17.49
CA VAL A 668 18.00 21.39 -17.99
C VAL A 668 17.00 21.59 -16.85
N LEU A 669 17.22 20.98 -15.68
CA LEU A 669 16.37 21.17 -14.50
C LEU A 669 16.33 22.64 -14.05
N ASP A 670 17.47 23.32 -14.04
CA ASP A 670 17.55 24.73 -13.64
C ASP A 670 16.70 25.62 -14.57
N ILE A 671 16.69 25.37 -15.89
CA ILE A 671 15.83 26.10 -16.83
C ILE A 671 14.35 25.74 -16.62
N ILE A 672 14.04 24.46 -16.40
CA ILE A 672 12.67 23.99 -16.12
C ILE A 672 12.10 24.69 -14.88
N GLU A 673 12.92 24.86 -13.84
CA GLU A 673 12.60 25.54 -12.59
C GLU A 673 12.45 27.06 -12.79
N GLU A 674 13.35 27.71 -13.55
CA GLU A 674 13.24 29.14 -13.90
C GLU A 674 11.91 29.43 -14.61
N GLU A 675 11.52 28.56 -15.54
CA GLU A 675 10.30 28.70 -16.35
C GLU A 675 9.03 28.17 -15.67
N LYS A 676 9.14 27.60 -14.46
CA LYS A 676 8.02 27.01 -13.69
C LYS A 676 7.22 26.00 -14.51
N SER A 677 7.91 25.20 -15.34
CA SER A 677 7.24 24.24 -16.23
C SER A 677 6.79 22.97 -15.48
N LEU A 678 7.44 22.67 -14.34
CA LEU A 678 6.94 21.66 -13.40
C LEU A 678 5.65 22.12 -12.71
N ASP A 679 5.49 23.41 -12.42
CA ASP A 679 4.26 23.98 -11.84
C ASP A 679 3.09 23.81 -12.80
N TYR A 680 3.31 24.03 -14.10
CA TYR A 680 2.32 23.73 -15.15
C TYR A 680 1.95 22.25 -15.17
N THR A 681 2.94 21.36 -15.11
CA THR A 681 2.69 19.92 -15.08
C THR A 681 1.87 19.52 -13.85
N ARG A 682 2.15 20.10 -12.68
CA ARG A 682 1.37 19.90 -11.45
C ARG A 682 -0.07 20.40 -11.58
N SER A 683 -0.31 21.55 -12.21
CA SER A 683 -1.67 22.06 -12.39
C SER A 683 -2.51 21.16 -13.31
N VAL A 684 -1.91 20.64 -14.39
CA VAL A 684 -2.55 19.66 -15.28
C VAL A 684 -2.89 18.37 -14.53
N MET A 685 -1.97 17.85 -13.69
CA MET A 685 -2.25 16.66 -12.88
C MET A 685 -3.36 16.90 -11.85
N MET A 686 -3.40 18.07 -11.21
CA MET A 686 -4.48 18.42 -10.28
C MET A 686 -5.85 18.45 -10.99
N ASP A 687 -5.93 19.03 -12.19
CA ASP A 687 -7.16 19.04 -12.99
C ASP A 687 -7.57 17.62 -13.41
N LEU A 688 -6.63 16.78 -13.86
CA LEU A 688 -6.90 15.38 -14.15
C LEU A 688 -7.46 14.62 -12.93
N HIS A 689 -6.96 14.90 -11.73
CA HIS A 689 -7.52 14.32 -10.50
C HIS A 689 -8.95 14.79 -10.22
N VAL A 690 -9.28 16.07 -10.47
CA VAL A 690 -10.64 16.59 -10.34
C VAL A 690 -11.58 15.86 -11.31
N GLN A 691 -11.18 15.73 -12.59
CA GLN A 691 -11.94 15.00 -13.60
C GLN A 691 -12.12 13.53 -13.24
N LEU A 692 -11.06 12.87 -12.75
CA LEU A 692 -11.10 11.47 -12.31
C LEU A 692 -12.02 11.25 -11.12
N ARG A 693 -12.00 12.12 -10.09
CA ARG A 693 -12.92 12.04 -8.95
C ARG A 693 -14.38 12.20 -9.39
N ALA A 694 -14.66 13.12 -10.32
CA ALA A 694 -15.99 13.30 -10.88
C ALA A 694 -16.45 12.09 -11.71
N GLU A 695 -15.55 11.47 -12.48
CA GLU A 695 -15.86 10.30 -13.29
C GLU A 695 -16.11 9.06 -12.42
N ILE A 696 -15.28 8.84 -11.40
CA ILE A 696 -15.50 7.79 -10.39
C ILE A 696 -16.85 7.99 -9.72
N GLY A 697 -17.16 9.19 -9.24
CA GLY A 697 -18.45 9.50 -8.60
C GLY A 697 -19.64 9.24 -9.53
N ARG A 698 -19.51 9.52 -10.83
CA ARG A 698 -20.56 9.20 -11.82
C ARG A 698 -20.75 7.69 -11.96
N ILE A 699 -19.68 6.90 -11.99
CA ILE A 699 -19.75 5.44 -12.08
C ILE A 699 -20.36 4.85 -10.80
N GLU A 700 -19.96 5.35 -9.62
CA GLU A 700 -20.52 4.92 -8.33
C GLU A 700 -22.04 5.12 -8.29
N ILE A 701 -22.54 6.28 -8.74
CA ILE A 701 -23.99 6.57 -8.84
C ILE A 701 -24.66 5.66 -9.86
N LEU A 702 -24.02 5.40 -11.01
CA LEU A 702 -24.59 4.56 -12.07
C LEU A 702 -24.69 3.08 -11.69
N LEU A 703 -23.78 2.60 -10.85
CA LEU A 703 -23.72 1.22 -10.38
C LEU A 703 -24.33 1.00 -8.99
N ASP A 704 -24.72 2.07 -8.31
CA ASP A 704 -25.16 2.03 -6.91
C ASP A 704 -24.15 1.32 -6.00
N SER A 705 -22.85 1.56 -6.25
CA SER A 705 -21.76 0.88 -5.56
C SER A 705 -20.56 1.82 -5.42
N PRO A 706 -20.20 2.24 -4.20
CA PRO A 706 -18.98 3.01 -3.97
C PRO A 706 -17.74 2.17 -4.31
N ASN A 707 -16.63 2.83 -4.62
CA ASN A 707 -15.37 2.15 -4.92
C ASN A 707 -14.17 2.82 -4.25
N PRO A 708 -13.95 2.52 -2.95
CA PRO A 708 -12.81 3.06 -2.22
C PRO A 708 -11.47 2.63 -2.82
N ALA A 709 -11.38 1.43 -3.42
CA ALA A 709 -10.16 0.94 -4.06
C ALA A 709 -9.75 1.79 -5.27
N MET A 710 -10.70 2.20 -6.12
CA MET A 710 -10.44 3.07 -7.28
C MET A 710 -10.09 4.49 -6.85
N ARG A 711 -10.75 5.01 -5.81
CA ARG A 711 -10.41 6.32 -5.23
C ARG A 711 -9.01 6.32 -4.65
N LEU A 712 -8.62 5.25 -3.97
CA LEU A 712 -7.27 5.11 -3.45
C LEU A 712 -6.21 4.96 -4.56
N LEU A 713 -6.47 4.17 -5.60
CA LEU A 713 -5.59 4.09 -6.78
C LEU A 713 -5.32 5.49 -7.34
N LEU A 714 -6.36 6.32 -7.42
CA LEU A 714 -6.24 7.71 -7.85
C LEU A 714 -5.36 8.52 -6.89
N GLU A 715 -5.52 8.37 -5.59
CA GLU A 715 -4.72 9.11 -4.61
C GLU A 715 -3.23 8.70 -4.59
N LEU A 716 -2.90 7.47 -4.96
CA LEU A 716 -1.52 7.01 -5.18
C LEU A 716 -0.86 7.65 -6.42
N LEU A 717 -1.67 8.14 -7.36
CA LEU A 717 -1.22 8.87 -8.55
C LEU A 717 -1.13 10.38 -8.32
N ARG A 718 -1.26 10.87 -7.07
CA ARG A 718 -0.89 12.24 -6.74
C ARG A 718 0.62 12.46 -6.88
N VAL A 719 0.99 13.70 -7.14
CA VAL A 719 2.37 14.20 -7.18
C VAL A 719 2.68 15.04 -5.96
#